data_AF-A0A1V5DUI6-F1
#
_entry.id   AF-A0A1V5DUI6-F1
#
_cell.length_a   1.000
_cell.length_b   1.000
_cell.length_c   1.000
_cell.angle_alpha   90.00
_cell.angle_beta   90.00
_cell.angle_gamma   90.00
#
_symmetry.space_group_name_H-M   'P 1'
#
loop_
_entity.id
_entity.type
_entity.pdbx_description
1 polymer ?
#
loop_
_entity_poly.entity_id
_entity_poly.type
_entity_poly.pdbx_seq_one_letter_code
_entity_poly.pdbx_strand_id
1 'polypeptide(L)'
;MTGKERESLVSPQGFAEDTGFELSVRPKRLEDFIGQEKIVKNLLVFIEAAKKRNEALDHVLLCGPPGLGKTTLAYIMSREMDVDIKVTSGPVVERPGDLAAILTNLHEGDVLFIDEIHRLSHVVEEILYPAMEDYHIDILIGQGPSARSMKLEIPRFTLIGATTRAGLLTSPLRDRFGMTFRFEFYAPAELAVIIKRAARRGARLIVADPRRIELAEEAEVYLPLKPGTNVALYNALACAILEEGLADREFIAERTEGFEDWAASVRSCTPEKAAEVCGVDAGDIRRAARIYAEARAAGIYYAMGVTQHTAGTESVMALSNLALVCGKLGKAGCGINPLRGQNNVQGACDVGALPDVLPGYRKVSDPAARAAAAAVWGREPPAEPGLTVTEMIRAAESGHIGFLYIMGENPLVSDPDIGHVREALTAAEFLVVQDIFLTETAALADVVLPAACFAEKDGTFTNTERRVQRVRKAVTPPGRAREDLDILADLLARLGRPQADRTGAGVFAELAKLAPQYAGMSWDRLENGGLQWPCPSPDHPGTPILHVGRFTRGPGRFIPYRWRPPAEEPDAEYPLVLTTGRNLYQYHTRTMTGREPGLSILAGRAYAELHPHAADRAGVIHGGLLRLSTRRGSIELCARVSEAIRPDTVFVPFHYAEAAANILTGTALDPHAKIPELKVCAVRAEGIEDSGTA
;
A
#
# COMPACT_ATOMS: atom_id res chain seq x y z
N MET A 1 35.07 -10.77 -1.66
CA MET A 1 34.51 -9.57 -1.01
C MET A 1 34.76 -9.71 0.48
N THR A 2 35.60 -8.83 1.03
CA THR A 2 36.03 -8.84 2.43
C THR A 2 34.91 -8.32 3.35
N GLY A 3 34.90 -8.74 4.62
CA GLY A 3 33.84 -8.44 5.59
C GLY A 3 33.48 -6.96 5.80
N LYS A 4 34.33 -6.02 5.37
CA LYS A 4 34.05 -4.57 5.42
C LYS A 4 33.09 -4.04 4.34
N GLU A 5 32.84 -4.78 3.26
CA GLU A 5 31.89 -4.34 2.20
C GLU A 5 30.42 -4.70 2.52
N ARG A 6 30.16 -5.50 3.57
CA ARG A 6 28.80 -5.91 3.95
C ARG A 6 28.06 -4.91 4.86
N GLU A 7 28.77 -3.96 5.46
CA GLU A 7 28.19 -3.02 6.44
C GLU A 7 27.69 -1.69 5.82
N SER A 8 27.99 -1.38 4.56
CA SER A 8 27.57 -0.12 3.92
C SER A 8 26.19 -0.16 3.25
N LEU A 9 25.38 -1.20 3.49
CA LEU A 9 24.07 -1.40 2.84
C LEU A 9 22.87 -0.99 3.70
N VAL A 10 23.09 -0.35 4.84
CA VAL A 10 22.02 -0.04 5.80
C VAL A 10 21.86 1.48 5.93
N SER A 11 20.78 1.95 5.31
CA SER A 11 20.25 3.32 5.19
C SER A 11 20.93 4.25 4.16
N PRO A 12 20.15 4.87 3.24
CA PRO A 12 20.69 5.88 2.34
C PRO A 12 21.05 7.14 3.13
N GLN A 13 22.28 7.63 3.00
CA GLN A 13 22.58 9.03 3.28
C GLN A 13 21.83 9.87 2.23
N GLY A 14 20.90 10.71 2.65
CA GLY A 14 20.26 11.68 1.76
C GLY A 14 21.30 12.69 1.26
N PHE A 15 21.31 13.01 -0.03
CA PHE A 15 22.16 14.06 -0.56
C PHE A 15 21.69 15.42 -0.01
N ALA A 16 22.61 16.32 0.34
CA ALA A 16 22.27 17.61 1.00
C ALA A 16 21.28 18.48 0.19
N GLU A 17 21.24 18.32 -1.15
CA GLU A 17 20.28 19.00 -2.03
C GLU A 17 18.87 18.36 -2.03
N ASP A 18 18.69 17.10 -1.61
CA ASP A 18 17.36 16.46 -1.40
C ASP A 18 16.66 17.11 -0.21
N THR A 19 17.42 17.48 0.82
CA THR A 19 16.87 17.95 2.10
C THR A 19 16.15 19.28 1.94
N GLY A 20 16.67 20.20 1.11
CA GLY A 20 16.07 21.52 0.91
C GLY A 20 14.69 21.50 0.25
N PHE A 21 14.50 20.66 -0.78
CA PHE A 21 13.21 20.51 -1.46
C PHE A 21 12.20 19.70 -0.65
N GLU A 22 12.65 18.63 0.03
CA GLU A 22 11.76 17.91 0.97
C GLU A 22 11.24 18.83 2.08
N LEU A 23 12.06 19.78 2.56
CA LEU A 23 11.67 20.75 3.58
C LEU A 23 10.68 21.81 3.07
N SER A 24 10.63 22.09 1.77
CA SER A 24 9.70 23.09 1.21
C SER A 24 8.26 22.58 1.10
N VAL A 25 8.08 21.29 0.83
CA VAL A 25 6.75 20.65 0.73
C VAL A 25 6.20 20.18 2.09
N ARG A 26 7.08 20.03 3.08
CA ARG A 26 6.72 19.69 4.46
C ARG A 26 5.93 20.81 5.14
N PRO A 27 5.02 20.47 6.07
CA PRO A 27 4.32 21.48 6.86
C PRO A 27 5.28 22.39 7.63
N LYS A 28 4.92 23.67 7.71
CA LYS A 28 5.75 24.71 8.33
C LYS A 28 5.26 25.13 9.72
N ARG A 29 3.99 24.87 10.04
CA ARG A 29 3.30 25.24 11.28
C ARG A 29 2.67 24.00 11.92
N LEU A 30 2.39 24.06 13.23
CA LEU A 30 1.77 22.93 13.95
C LEU A 30 0.34 22.65 13.46
N GLU A 31 -0.44 23.70 13.16
CA GLU A 31 -1.78 23.61 12.57
C GLU A 31 -1.79 22.89 11.21
N ASP A 32 -0.64 22.89 10.56
CA ASP A 32 -0.38 22.32 9.25
C ASP A 32 0.16 20.88 9.33
N PHE A 33 0.37 20.33 10.52
CA PHE A 33 0.83 18.96 10.68
C PHE A 33 -0.37 18.00 10.65
N ILE A 34 -0.40 17.09 9.66
CA ILE A 34 -1.47 16.07 9.55
C ILE A 34 -1.14 14.90 10.45
N GLY A 35 -2.17 14.36 11.10
CA GLY A 35 -2.08 13.24 12.04
C GLY A 35 -1.40 13.62 13.34
N GLN A 36 -1.20 12.62 14.22
CA GLN A 36 -0.58 12.81 15.53
C GLN A 36 -1.28 13.86 16.40
N GLU A 37 -2.62 13.96 16.34
CA GLU A 37 -3.36 15.07 16.95
C GLU A 37 -3.00 15.33 18.41
N LYS A 38 -2.81 14.27 19.19
CA LYS A 38 -2.44 14.36 20.61
C LYS A 38 -1.05 14.99 20.79
N ILE A 39 -0.09 14.63 19.94
CA ILE A 39 1.27 15.20 19.96
C ILE A 39 1.19 16.68 19.60
N VAL A 40 0.48 17.03 18.52
CA VAL A 40 0.34 18.41 18.04
C VAL A 40 -0.32 19.30 19.10
N LYS A 41 -1.43 18.85 19.69
CA LYS A 41 -2.14 19.59 20.75
C LYS A 41 -1.26 19.81 21.98
N ASN A 42 -0.53 18.79 22.42
CA ASN A 42 0.34 18.91 23.59
C ASN A 42 1.52 19.85 23.31
N LEU A 43 2.20 19.69 22.17
CA LEU A 43 3.32 20.56 21.78
C LEU A 43 2.90 22.03 21.70
N LEU A 44 1.71 22.32 21.17
CA LEU A 44 1.19 23.67 21.09
C LEU A 44 1.10 24.33 22.48
N VAL A 45 0.57 23.60 23.49
CA VAL A 45 0.50 24.08 24.88
C VAL A 45 1.90 24.35 25.45
N PHE A 46 2.85 23.42 25.24
CA PHE A 46 4.21 23.56 25.79
C PHE A 46 4.99 24.71 25.14
N ILE A 47 4.88 24.86 23.82
CA ILE A 47 5.50 25.96 23.06
C ILE A 47 4.94 27.30 23.52
N GLU A 48 3.61 27.45 23.62
CA GLU A 48 3.00 28.69 24.11
C GLU A 48 3.46 29.04 25.53
N ALA A 49 3.59 28.03 26.41
CA ALA A 49 4.05 28.22 27.76
C ALA A 49 5.53 28.67 27.82
N ALA A 50 6.41 28.05 27.03
CA ALA A 50 7.82 28.42 26.93
C ALA A 50 7.99 29.84 26.37
N LYS A 51 7.26 30.19 25.30
CA LYS A 51 7.28 31.54 24.72
C LYS A 51 6.81 32.61 25.71
N LYS A 52 5.78 32.33 26.53
CA LYS A 52 5.32 33.26 27.58
C LYS A 52 6.38 33.50 28.66
N ARG A 53 7.25 32.52 28.92
CA ARG A 53 8.36 32.65 29.88
C ARG A 53 9.64 33.21 29.27
N ASN A 54 9.71 33.33 27.94
CA ASN A 54 10.92 33.68 27.20
C ASN A 54 12.09 32.71 27.52
N GLU A 55 11.78 31.42 27.54
CA GLU A 55 12.72 30.33 27.84
C GLU A 55 12.79 29.34 26.67
N ALA A 56 13.88 28.58 26.62
CA ALA A 56 13.98 27.40 25.75
C ALA A 56 12.87 26.38 26.09
N LEU A 57 12.47 25.60 25.10
CA LEU A 57 11.55 24.49 25.31
C LEU A 57 12.30 23.34 26.01
N ASP A 58 11.62 22.57 26.87
CA ASP A 58 12.23 21.37 27.46
C ASP A 58 12.70 20.40 26.37
N HIS A 59 13.75 19.64 26.66
CA HIS A 59 14.28 18.63 25.74
C HIS A 59 13.18 17.62 25.33
N VAL A 60 13.07 17.35 24.03
CA VAL A 60 12.01 16.53 23.45
C VAL A 60 12.54 15.25 22.81
N LEU A 61 11.97 14.12 23.17
CA LEU A 61 12.21 12.83 22.53
C LEU A 61 11.05 12.45 21.62
N LEU A 62 11.30 12.38 20.31
CA LEU A 62 10.35 11.92 19.29
C LEU A 62 10.61 10.44 18.98
N CYS A 63 9.66 9.58 19.33
CA CYS A 63 9.79 8.13 19.18
C CYS A 63 8.79 7.58 18.15
N GLY A 64 9.26 6.82 17.18
CA GLY A 64 8.39 6.01 16.32
C GLY A 64 9.01 5.65 14.98
N PRO A 65 8.35 4.78 14.21
CA PRO A 65 8.81 4.32 12.90
C PRO A 65 9.28 5.44 11.95
N PRO A 66 10.17 5.15 10.99
CA PRO A 66 10.56 6.12 9.96
C PRO A 66 9.34 6.55 9.12
N GLY A 67 9.38 7.77 8.58
CA GLY A 67 8.32 8.29 7.70
C GLY A 67 7.11 8.93 8.38
N LEU A 68 7.03 8.93 9.72
CA LEU A 68 5.89 9.49 10.47
C LEU A 68 5.99 11.01 10.74
N GLY A 69 6.98 11.69 10.18
CA GLY A 69 7.11 13.15 10.30
C GLY A 69 7.88 13.66 11.52
N LYS A 70 8.70 12.83 12.19
CA LYS A 70 9.55 13.26 13.33
C LYS A 70 10.46 14.45 12.99
N THR A 71 11.26 14.31 11.93
CA THR A 71 12.13 15.38 11.42
C THR A 71 11.31 16.61 11.08
N THR A 72 10.18 16.45 10.40
CA THR A 72 9.28 17.55 10.07
C THR A 72 8.79 18.30 11.30
N LEU A 73 8.40 17.59 12.35
CA LEU A 73 7.93 18.19 13.59
C LEU A 73 9.04 18.95 14.32
N ALA A 74 10.28 18.46 14.31
CA ALA A 74 11.43 19.18 14.87
C ALA A 74 11.64 20.55 14.18
N TYR A 75 11.56 20.60 12.86
CA TYR A 75 11.64 21.86 12.11
C TYR A 75 10.46 22.79 12.44
N ILE A 76 9.24 22.25 12.56
CA ILE A 76 8.08 23.06 12.95
C ILE A 76 8.29 23.65 14.35
N MET A 77 8.77 22.87 15.31
CA MET A 77 9.01 23.34 16.68
C MET A 77 9.99 24.51 16.72
N SER A 78 11.11 24.43 15.98
CA SER A 78 12.07 25.56 15.89
C SER A 78 11.42 26.84 15.34
N ARG A 79 10.60 26.71 14.29
CA ARG A 79 9.89 27.86 13.68
C ARG A 79 8.81 28.44 14.59
N GLU A 80 8.07 27.59 15.29
CA GLU A 80 7.05 28.05 16.25
C GLU A 80 7.69 28.73 17.45
N MET A 81 8.89 28.31 17.86
CA MET A 81 9.69 28.96 18.91
C MET A 81 10.44 30.22 18.42
N ASP A 82 10.51 30.45 17.11
CA ASP A 82 11.24 31.56 16.47
C ASP A 82 12.76 31.53 16.75
N VAL A 83 13.36 30.34 16.66
CA VAL A 83 14.79 30.08 16.93
C VAL A 83 15.42 29.27 15.80
N ASP A 84 16.76 29.31 15.72
CA ASP A 84 17.49 28.53 14.73
C ASP A 84 17.52 27.04 15.09
N ILE A 85 17.70 26.20 14.07
CA ILE A 85 17.81 24.74 14.23
C ILE A 85 19.12 24.22 13.64
N LYS A 86 19.88 23.51 14.46
CA LYS A 86 21.04 22.74 14.06
C LYS A 86 20.67 21.27 13.96
N VAL A 87 20.85 20.69 12.78
CA VAL A 87 20.50 19.28 12.50
C VAL A 87 21.74 18.42 12.35
N THR A 88 21.75 17.26 13.00
CA THR A 88 22.73 16.19 12.82
C THR A 88 22.04 14.82 12.98
N SER A 89 22.79 13.72 12.88
CA SER A 89 22.30 12.39 13.20
C SER A 89 23.30 11.61 14.05
N GLY A 90 22.81 10.66 14.84
CA GLY A 90 23.62 9.80 15.69
C GLY A 90 24.83 9.17 14.97
N PRO A 91 24.65 8.59 13.76
CA PRO A 91 25.76 8.01 13.00
C PRO A 91 26.84 8.99 12.55
N VAL A 92 26.51 10.29 12.43
CA VAL A 92 27.47 11.32 11.99
C VAL A 92 28.34 11.80 13.16
N VAL A 93 27.86 11.66 14.40
CA VAL A 93 28.58 12.09 15.60
C VAL A 93 29.36 10.91 16.17
N GLU A 94 30.56 10.69 15.63
CA GLU A 94 31.40 9.54 16.00
C GLU A 94 32.22 9.79 17.27
N ARG A 95 32.61 11.05 17.51
CA ARG A 95 33.58 11.41 18.57
C ARG A 95 33.05 12.52 19.48
N PRO A 96 33.51 12.55 20.75
CA PRO A 96 33.25 13.64 21.69
C PRO A 96 33.40 15.05 21.12
N GLY A 97 34.46 15.27 20.35
CA GLY A 97 34.76 16.58 19.76
C GLY A 97 33.73 17.04 18.73
N ASP A 98 33.07 16.11 18.02
CA ASP A 98 32.08 16.44 17.00
C ASP A 98 30.84 17.08 17.65
N LEU A 99 30.38 16.47 18.76
CA LEU A 99 29.26 16.98 19.52
C LEU A 99 29.61 18.27 20.26
N ALA A 100 30.80 18.35 20.88
CA ALA A 100 31.27 19.55 21.54
C ALA A 100 31.29 20.75 20.58
N ALA A 101 31.81 20.56 19.36
CA ALA A 101 31.84 21.60 18.34
C ALA A 101 30.44 22.07 17.92
N ILE A 102 29.44 21.18 17.92
CA ILE A 102 28.06 21.55 17.63
C ILE A 102 27.49 22.39 18.79
N LEU A 103 27.63 21.91 20.03
CA LEU A 103 27.09 22.55 21.22
C LEU A 103 27.68 23.95 21.46
N THR A 104 28.98 24.14 21.23
CA THR A 104 29.63 25.45 21.40
C THR A 104 29.26 26.47 20.33
N ASN A 105 28.63 26.05 19.24
CA ASN A 105 28.17 26.92 18.15
C ASN A 105 26.67 27.24 18.21
N LEU A 106 25.96 26.78 19.25
CA LEU A 106 24.56 27.13 19.48
C LEU A 106 24.45 28.55 20.04
N HIS A 107 23.31 29.19 19.80
CA HIS A 107 22.89 30.42 20.46
C HIS A 107 21.80 30.14 21.49
N GLU A 108 21.49 31.13 22.33
CA GLU A 108 20.46 31.02 23.36
C GLU A 108 19.09 30.73 22.73
N GLY A 109 18.45 29.64 23.15
CA GLY A 109 17.16 29.17 22.68
C GLY A 109 17.19 28.25 21.47
N ASP A 110 18.34 28.08 20.81
CA ASP A 110 18.46 27.26 19.60
C ASP A 110 17.99 25.81 19.81
N VAL A 111 17.53 25.19 18.72
CA VAL A 111 17.18 23.78 18.69
C VAL A 111 18.33 22.96 18.13
N LEU A 112 18.81 21.98 18.88
CA LEU A 112 19.67 20.91 18.37
C LEU A 112 18.81 19.67 18.08
N PHE A 113 18.67 19.29 16.81
CA PHE A 113 17.97 18.07 16.40
C PHE A 113 18.96 16.96 16.03
N ILE A 114 18.87 15.82 16.73
CA ILE A 114 19.67 14.62 16.46
C ILE A 114 18.73 13.49 16.01
N ASP A 115 18.75 13.17 14.71
CA ASP A 115 18.04 12.00 14.20
C ASP A 115 18.82 10.71 14.50
N GLU A 116 18.13 9.59 14.64
CA GLU A 116 18.72 8.33 15.10
C GLU A 116 19.59 8.47 16.37
N ILE A 117 19.16 9.27 17.35
CA ILE A 117 19.95 9.59 18.56
C ILE A 117 20.44 8.35 19.33
N HIS A 118 19.71 7.23 19.23
CA HIS A 118 20.06 5.93 19.79
C HIS A 118 21.31 5.27 19.18
N ARG A 119 21.90 5.87 18.13
CA ARG A 119 23.13 5.40 17.49
C ARG A 119 24.38 6.15 17.95
N LEU A 120 24.23 7.10 18.88
CA LEU A 120 25.38 7.71 19.54
C LEU A 120 26.15 6.64 20.33
N SER A 121 27.47 6.77 20.38
CA SER A 121 28.27 5.94 21.28
C SER A 121 28.10 6.41 22.73
N HIS A 122 28.26 5.49 23.69
CA HIS A 122 28.16 5.83 25.13
C HIS A 122 29.05 7.02 25.54
N VAL A 123 30.27 7.10 25.01
CA VAL A 123 31.22 8.19 25.30
C VAL A 123 30.70 9.54 24.77
N VAL A 124 29.98 9.54 23.65
CA VAL A 124 29.35 10.75 23.11
C VAL A 124 28.08 11.11 23.88
N GLU A 125 27.29 10.12 24.30
CA GLU A 125 26.11 10.34 25.14
C GLU A 125 26.46 11.02 26.47
N GLU A 126 27.57 10.62 27.11
CA GLU A 126 28.01 11.18 28.40
C GLU A 126 28.24 12.70 28.36
N ILE A 127 28.56 13.26 27.20
CA ILE A 127 28.74 14.71 27.01
C ILE A 127 27.40 15.43 26.97
N LEU A 128 26.33 14.76 26.50
CA LEU A 128 24.99 15.34 26.49
C LEU A 128 24.42 15.50 27.91
N TYR A 129 24.85 14.68 28.88
CA TYR A 129 24.27 14.69 30.22
C TYR A 129 24.40 16.06 30.92
N PRO A 130 25.63 16.59 31.14
CA PRO A 130 25.78 17.92 31.73
C PRO A 130 25.29 19.04 30.81
N ALA A 131 25.31 18.84 29.48
CA ALA A 131 24.82 19.82 28.52
C ALA A 131 23.29 20.00 28.62
N MET A 132 22.55 18.92 28.86
CA MET A 132 21.09 18.95 29.01
C MET A 132 20.64 19.40 30.41
N GLU A 133 21.39 19.08 31.45
CA GLU A 133 21.00 19.38 32.84
C GLU A 133 21.41 20.77 33.27
N ASP A 134 22.67 21.13 32.98
CA ASP A 134 23.34 22.29 33.58
C ASP A 134 23.94 23.24 32.52
N TYR A 135 23.70 22.99 31.24
CA TYR A 135 24.19 23.80 30.11
C TYR A 135 25.71 24.04 30.14
N HIS A 136 26.47 22.96 30.36
CA HIS A 136 27.93 22.98 30.19
C HIS A 136 28.44 21.67 29.59
N ILE A 137 29.66 21.70 29.07
CA ILE A 137 30.39 20.50 28.68
C ILE A 137 31.75 20.45 29.37
N ASP A 138 32.19 19.25 29.70
CA ASP A 138 33.51 18.99 30.27
C ASP A 138 34.50 18.60 29.17
N ILE A 139 35.54 19.42 28.97
CA ILE A 139 36.58 19.19 27.97
C ILE A 139 37.86 18.76 28.66
N LEU A 140 38.34 17.57 28.34
CA LEU A 140 39.64 17.07 28.77
C LEU A 140 40.77 17.72 27.95
N ILE A 141 41.63 18.48 28.62
CA ILE A 141 42.83 19.08 28.03
C ILE A 141 44.06 18.30 28.49
N GLY A 142 44.78 17.71 27.53
CA GLY A 142 45.96 16.87 27.74
C GLY A 142 45.69 15.37 27.63
N GLN A 143 46.73 14.54 27.68
CA GLN A 143 46.62 13.07 27.68
C GLN A 143 47.35 12.44 28.87
N GLY A 144 46.86 11.29 29.34
CA GLY A 144 47.44 10.55 30.46
C GLY A 144 47.14 11.18 31.83
N PRO A 145 47.92 10.84 32.88
CA PRO A 145 47.66 11.24 34.27
C PRO A 145 47.68 12.76 34.53
N SER A 146 48.09 13.55 33.53
CA SER A 146 48.19 15.02 33.59
C SER A 146 47.01 15.74 32.94
N ALA A 147 46.03 15.00 32.39
CA ALA A 147 44.86 15.58 31.75
C ALA A 147 44.02 16.34 32.79
N ARG A 148 43.60 17.56 32.45
CA ARG A 148 42.75 18.40 33.29
C ARG A 148 41.39 18.56 32.62
N SER A 149 40.31 18.37 33.36
CA SER A 149 38.97 18.72 32.89
C SER A 149 38.76 20.22 32.99
N MET A 150 38.28 20.85 31.92
CA MET A 150 37.85 22.23 31.89
C MET A 150 36.36 22.30 31.58
N LYS A 151 35.63 22.97 32.46
CA LYS A 151 34.20 23.24 32.30
C LYS A 151 34.00 24.38 31.31
N LEU A 152 33.23 24.15 30.25
CA LEU A 152 32.84 25.17 29.29
C LEU A 152 31.33 25.36 29.34
N GLU A 153 30.89 26.55 29.74
CA GLU A 153 29.47 26.92 29.73
C GLU A 153 28.98 27.06 28.28
N ILE A 154 27.77 26.58 27.99
CA ILE A 154 27.10 26.68 26.69
C ILE A 154 25.74 27.38 26.86
N PRO A 155 25.17 27.97 25.79
CA PRO A 155 23.85 28.59 25.87
C PRO A 155 22.75 27.59 26.21
N ARG A 156 21.63 28.09 26.74
CA ARG A 156 20.44 27.24 26.92
C ARG A 156 19.89 26.87 25.56
N PHE A 157 19.57 25.59 25.37
CA PHE A 157 19.09 25.10 24.08
C PHE A 157 18.03 24.01 24.28
N THR A 158 17.25 23.75 23.24
CA THR A 158 16.33 22.61 23.19
C THR A 158 16.98 21.47 22.43
N LEU A 159 17.11 20.31 23.06
CA LEU A 159 17.53 19.07 22.38
C LEU A 159 16.28 18.35 21.89
N ILE A 160 16.19 18.10 20.59
CA ILE A 160 15.18 17.21 20.02
C ILE A 160 15.88 15.93 19.56
N GLY A 161 15.67 14.83 20.27
CA GLY A 161 16.15 13.51 19.86
C GLY A 161 15.09 12.77 19.07
N ALA A 162 15.43 12.15 17.94
CA ALA A 162 14.54 11.22 17.24
C ALA A 162 15.06 9.78 17.26
N THR A 163 14.17 8.84 17.54
CA THR A 163 14.47 7.40 17.56
C THR A 163 13.30 6.58 17.04
N THR A 164 13.57 5.35 16.61
CA THR A 164 12.52 4.39 16.24
C THR A 164 11.80 3.84 17.47
N ARG A 165 12.51 3.69 18.60
CA ARG A 165 12.00 3.20 19.88
C ARG A 165 12.72 3.87 21.05
N ALA A 166 11.98 4.35 22.04
CA ALA A 166 12.54 4.97 23.25
C ALA A 166 13.48 4.03 24.02
N GLY A 167 13.17 2.73 24.03
CA GLY A 167 13.97 1.72 24.74
C GLY A 167 15.35 1.43 24.13
N LEU A 168 15.68 2.03 22.97
CA LEU A 168 17.03 1.96 22.40
C LEU A 168 18.00 2.97 23.04
N LEU A 169 17.49 3.97 23.75
CA LEU A 169 18.33 4.91 24.49
C LEU A 169 18.69 4.31 25.86
N THR A 170 19.88 4.67 26.33
CA THR A 170 20.28 4.41 27.72
C THR A 170 19.32 5.12 28.68
N SER A 171 19.09 4.52 29.86
CA SER A 171 18.23 5.17 30.87
C SER A 171 18.71 6.57 31.24
N PRO A 172 20.02 6.82 31.47
CA PRO A 172 20.51 8.17 31.77
C PRO A 172 20.17 9.20 30.68
N LEU A 173 20.31 8.86 29.41
CA LEU A 173 19.97 9.80 28.32
C LEU A 173 18.45 9.99 28.21
N ARG A 174 17.69 8.90 28.30
CA ARG A 174 16.23 8.93 28.15
C ARG A 174 15.55 9.75 29.25
N ASP A 175 15.99 9.61 30.49
CA ASP A 175 15.34 10.23 31.65
C ASP A 175 15.54 11.75 31.71
N ARG A 176 16.48 12.30 30.91
CA ARG A 176 16.75 13.74 30.76
C ARG A 176 15.84 14.44 29.74
N PHE A 177 15.02 13.70 29.00
CA PHE A 177 14.02 14.29 28.11
C PHE A 177 12.76 14.65 28.91
N GLY A 178 12.55 15.95 29.13
CA GLY A 178 11.35 16.46 29.82
C GLY A 178 10.05 16.16 29.09
N MET A 179 10.10 15.95 27.77
CA MET A 179 8.95 15.55 26.96
C MET A 179 9.27 14.35 26.09
N THR A 180 8.40 13.34 26.07
CA THR A 180 8.50 12.20 25.15
C THR A 180 7.20 12.01 24.39
N PHE A 181 7.28 12.05 23.06
CA PHE A 181 6.14 11.87 22.16
C PHE A 181 6.31 10.62 21.30
N ARG A 182 5.30 9.74 21.30
CA ARG A 182 5.28 8.51 20.50
C ARG A 182 4.39 8.70 19.28
N PHE A 183 4.98 8.58 18.09
CA PHE A 183 4.31 8.68 16.80
C PHE A 183 3.56 7.39 16.46
N GLU A 184 2.36 7.55 15.94
CA GLU A 184 1.48 6.49 15.44
C GLU A 184 1.51 6.45 13.91
N PHE A 185 1.07 5.35 13.27
CA PHE A 185 1.00 5.32 11.81
C PHE A 185 -0.13 6.19 11.28
N TYR A 186 0.07 6.74 10.08
CA TYR A 186 -0.99 7.44 9.37
C TYR A 186 -2.14 6.51 9.02
N ALA A 187 -3.37 6.93 9.29
CA ALA A 187 -4.57 6.31 8.78
C ALA A 187 -4.73 6.58 7.26
N PRO A 188 -5.45 5.73 6.51
CA PRO A 188 -5.67 5.94 5.07
C PRO A 188 -6.28 7.31 4.72
N ALA A 189 -7.19 7.83 5.56
CA ALA A 189 -7.77 9.16 5.38
C ALA A 189 -6.71 10.27 5.52
N GLU A 190 -5.77 10.12 6.46
CA GLU A 190 -4.67 11.06 6.65
C GLU A 190 -3.70 11.01 5.48
N LEU A 191 -3.42 9.83 4.91
CA LEU A 191 -2.61 9.68 3.69
C LEU A 191 -3.25 10.39 2.49
N ALA A 192 -4.58 10.30 2.32
CA ALA A 192 -5.29 11.02 1.28
C ALA A 192 -5.15 12.55 1.46
N VAL A 193 -5.28 13.05 2.69
CA VAL A 193 -5.06 14.47 3.01
C VAL A 193 -3.60 14.86 2.76
N ILE A 194 -2.63 14.00 3.09
CA ILE A 194 -1.20 14.23 2.82
C ILE A 194 -0.95 14.33 1.31
N ILE A 195 -1.53 13.45 0.49
CA ILE A 195 -1.39 13.51 -0.98
C ILE A 195 -2.00 14.80 -1.53
N LYS A 196 -3.26 15.11 -1.15
CA LYS A 196 -3.92 16.36 -1.58
C LYS A 196 -3.14 17.59 -1.14
N ARG A 197 -2.60 17.59 0.09
CA ARG A 197 -1.79 18.69 0.62
C ARG A 197 -0.43 18.78 -0.05
N ALA A 198 0.22 17.67 -0.36
CA ALA A 198 1.45 17.65 -1.13
C ALA A 198 1.22 18.27 -2.52
N ALA A 199 0.11 17.92 -3.18
CA ALA A 199 -0.30 18.55 -4.44
C ALA A 199 -0.46 20.07 -4.27
N ARG A 200 -1.24 20.51 -3.27
CA ARG A 200 -1.42 21.93 -2.93
C ARG A 200 -0.14 22.66 -2.49
N ARG A 201 0.93 21.93 -2.16
CA ARG A 201 2.24 22.45 -1.74
C ARG A 201 3.34 22.27 -2.79
N GLY A 202 2.99 21.92 -4.02
CA GLY A 202 3.89 21.93 -5.17
C GLY A 202 4.28 20.55 -5.71
N ALA A 203 3.76 19.45 -5.17
CA ALA A 203 3.83 18.16 -5.86
C ALA A 203 2.90 18.16 -7.08
N ARG A 204 3.33 17.58 -8.19
CA ARG A 204 2.56 17.54 -9.43
C ARG A 204 1.82 16.22 -9.52
N LEU A 205 0.52 16.26 -9.83
CA LEU A 205 -0.33 15.08 -9.86
C LEU A 205 -0.81 14.80 -11.29
N ILE A 206 -0.64 13.55 -11.73
CA ILE A 206 -1.19 13.01 -12.98
C ILE A 206 -2.23 11.96 -12.59
N VAL A 207 -3.45 12.08 -13.11
CA VAL A 207 -4.51 11.08 -12.90
C VAL A 207 -4.94 10.52 -14.25
N ALA A 208 -4.83 9.20 -14.42
CA ALA A 208 -5.36 8.48 -15.56
C ALA A 208 -6.48 7.54 -15.08
N ASP A 209 -7.72 7.97 -15.25
CA ASP A 209 -8.93 7.24 -14.83
C ASP A 209 -10.09 7.63 -15.77
N PRO A 210 -10.94 6.72 -16.24
CA PRO A 210 -12.12 7.07 -17.05
C PRO A 210 -13.11 7.99 -16.31
N ARG A 211 -13.05 8.01 -14.97
CA ARG A 211 -13.89 8.86 -14.13
C ARG A 211 -13.06 9.98 -13.54
N ARG A 212 -13.67 11.16 -13.46
CA ARG A 212 -13.15 12.34 -12.77
C ARG A 212 -13.33 12.16 -11.26
N ILE A 213 -12.52 11.26 -10.71
CA ILE A 213 -12.47 10.97 -9.28
C ILE A 213 -11.96 12.18 -8.50
N GLU A 214 -12.14 12.20 -7.18
CA GLU A 214 -11.75 13.35 -6.35
C GLU A 214 -10.27 13.77 -6.51
N LEU A 215 -9.37 12.83 -6.80
CA LEU A 215 -7.97 13.14 -7.08
C LEU A 215 -7.76 13.89 -8.41
N ALA A 216 -8.64 13.69 -9.39
CA ALA A 216 -8.57 14.39 -10.67
C ALA A 216 -8.81 15.90 -10.53
N GLU A 217 -9.53 16.33 -9.49
CA GLU A 217 -9.76 17.76 -9.20
C GLU A 217 -8.48 18.48 -8.77
N GLU A 218 -7.51 17.76 -8.21
CA GLU A 218 -6.21 18.30 -7.80
C GLU A 218 -5.11 17.97 -8.83
N ALA A 219 -5.46 17.34 -9.95
CA ALA A 219 -4.50 16.88 -10.95
C ALA A 219 -4.08 18.01 -11.88
N GLU A 220 -2.77 18.11 -12.13
CA GLU A 220 -2.23 19.01 -13.16
C GLU A 220 -2.49 18.48 -14.57
N VAL A 221 -2.58 17.15 -14.71
CA VAL A 221 -3.01 16.46 -15.93
C VAL A 221 -3.99 15.37 -15.57
N TYR A 222 -5.19 15.45 -16.13
CA TYR A 222 -6.21 14.41 -16.04
C TYR A 222 -6.40 13.77 -17.42
N LEU A 223 -6.19 12.46 -17.50
CA LEU A 223 -6.28 11.65 -18.71
C LEU A 223 -7.51 10.73 -18.60
N PRO A 224 -8.69 11.15 -19.11
CA PRO A 224 -9.93 10.38 -19.05
C PRO A 224 -9.92 9.22 -20.05
N LEU A 225 -8.99 8.27 -19.91
CA LEU A 225 -8.80 7.20 -20.88
C LEU A 225 -10.03 6.29 -21.01
N LYS A 226 -10.31 5.83 -22.23
CA LYS A 226 -11.29 4.78 -22.50
C LYS A 226 -10.87 3.49 -21.78
N PRO A 227 -11.75 2.82 -21.00
CA PRO A 227 -11.41 1.57 -20.33
C PRO A 227 -10.82 0.53 -21.28
N GLY A 228 -9.72 -0.12 -20.89
CA GLY A 228 -9.03 -1.12 -21.71
C GLY A 228 -7.93 -0.59 -22.63
N THR A 229 -7.64 0.71 -22.60
CA THR A 229 -6.59 1.35 -23.43
C THR A 229 -5.29 1.64 -22.67
N ASN A 230 -5.15 1.09 -21.46
CA ASN A 230 -4.01 1.31 -20.54
C ASN A 230 -2.64 1.14 -21.23
N VAL A 231 -2.40 0.00 -21.89
CA VAL A 231 -1.12 -0.28 -22.56
C VAL A 231 -0.80 0.73 -23.66
N ALA A 232 -1.81 1.20 -24.40
CA ALA A 232 -1.62 2.22 -25.45
C ALA A 232 -1.17 3.55 -24.84
N LEU A 233 -1.83 3.98 -23.75
CA LEU A 233 -1.46 5.20 -23.03
C LEU A 233 -0.03 5.12 -22.47
N TYR A 234 0.32 4.02 -21.79
CA TYR A 234 1.63 3.88 -21.14
C TYR A 234 2.77 3.80 -22.16
N ASN A 235 2.57 3.09 -23.27
CA ASN A 235 3.54 3.07 -24.36
C ASN A 235 3.69 4.44 -25.02
N ALA A 236 2.63 5.25 -25.08
CA ALA A 236 2.71 6.61 -25.63
C ALA A 236 3.40 7.61 -24.70
N LEU A 237 3.22 7.47 -23.38
CA LEU A 237 4.03 8.19 -22.41
C LEU A 237 5.52 7.85 -22.60
N ALA A 238 5.84 6.56 -22.74
CA ALA A 238 7.22 6.12 -22.97
C ALA A 238 7.78 6.63 -24.31
N CYS A 239 6.96 6.60 -25.36
CA CYS A 239 7.30 7.14 -26.67
C CYS A 239 7.67 8.63 -26.59
N ALA A 240 6.83 9.44 -25.95
CA ALA A 240 7.10 10.87 -25.74
C ALA A 240 8.39 11.13 -24.95
N ILE A 241 8.64 10.35 -23.88
CA ILE A 241 9.87 10.45 -23.08
C ILE A 241 11.12 10.16 -23.93
N LEU A 242 11.05 9.16 -24.81
CA LEU A 242 12.15 8.81 -25.70
C LEU A 242 12.36 9.83 -26.81
N GLU A 243 11.28 10.32 -27.44
CA GLU A 243 11.31 11.34 -28.49
C GLU A 243 11.92 12.66 -27.99
N GLU A 244 11.63 13.03 -26.74
CA GLU A 244 12.11 14.26 -26.11
C GLU A 244 13.48 14.09 -25.42
N GLY A 245 14.06 12.88 -25.45
CA GLY A 245 15.39 12.62 -24.87
C GLY A 245 15.43 12.65 -23.34
N LEU A 246 14.31 12.41 -22.66
CA LEU A 246 14.14 12.52 -21.21
C LEU A 246 14.45 11.21 -20.44
N ALA A 247 14.93 10.17 -21.13
CA ALA A 247 15.27 8.89 -20.53
C ALA A 247 16.55 8.96 -19.67
N ASP A 248 16.55 8.26 -18.53
CA ASP A 248 17.70 8.13 -17.64
C ASP A 248 18.69 7.08 -18.20
N ARG A 249 19.56 7.53 -19.11
CA ARG A 249 20.48 6.66 -19.86
C ARG A 249 21.50 5.94 -18.96
N GLU A 250 21.94 6.59 -17.89
CA GLU A 250 22.89 6.01 -16.93
C GLU A 250 22.22 4.87 -16.16
N PHE A 251 21.03 5.12 -15.59
CA PHE A 251 20.27 4.09 -14.90
C PHE A 251 19.96 2.89 -15.81
N ILE A 252 19.58 3.15 -17.06
CA ILE A 252 19.28 2.12 -18.05
C ILE A 252 20.53 1.25 -18.29
N ALA A 253 21.68 1.86 -18.56
CA ALA A 253 22.91 1.14 -18.86
C ALA A 253 23.40 0.29 -17.67
N GLU A 254 23.30 0.81 -16.45
CA GLU A 254 23.85 0.14 -15.26
C GLU A 254 22.93 -0.92 -14.67
N ARG A 255 21.62 -0.67 -14.72
CA ARG A 255 20.65 -1.42 -13.90
C ARG A 255 19.64 -2.20 -14.72
N THR A 256 19.66 -2.15 -16.05
CA THR A 256 18.60 -2.76 -16.89
C THR A 256 19.13 -3.61 -18.04
N GLU A 257 18.23 -4.37 -18.67
CA GLU A 257 18.47 -5.13 -19.90
C GLU A 257 17.23 -5.08 -20.81
N GLY A 258 17.42 -5.31 -22.11
CA GLY A 258 16.33 -5.36 -23.11
C GLY A 258 15.83 -3.99 -23.59
N PHE A 259 16.54 -2.90 -23.28
CA PHE A 259 16.12 -1.54 -23.62
C PHE A 259 15.93 -1.32 -25.12
N GLU A 260 16.88 -1.73 -25.97
CA GLU A 260 16.83 -1.44 -27.41
C GLU A 260 15.61 -2.06 -28.11
N ASP A 261 15.33 -3.35 -27.83
CA ASP A 261 14.17 -4.05 -28.39
C ASP A 261 12.86 -3.40 -27.93
N TRP A 262 12.80 -2.98 -26.66
CA TRP A 262 11.64 -2.29 -26.13
C TRP A 262 11.46 -0.89 -26.72
N ALA A 263 12.53 -0.09 -26.79
CA ALA A 263 12.52 1.26 -27.36
C ALA A 263 12.08 1.24 -28.84
N ALA A 264 12.54 0.24 -29.61
CA ALA A 264 12.09 0.02 -30.98
C ALA A 264 10.58 -0.29 -31.04
N SER A 265 10.07 -1.07 -30.08
CA SER A 265 8.66 -1.47 -30.04
C SER A 265 7.69 -0.31 -29.73
N VAL A 266 8.11 0.69 -28.95
CA VAL A 266 7.27 1.83 -28.56
C VAL A 266 7.40 3.04 -29.49
N ARG A 267 8.40 3.05 -30.40
CA ARG A 267 8.61 4.17 -31.35
C ARG A 267 7.38 4.48 -32.21
N SER A 268 6.56 3.47 -32.53
CA SER A 268 5.35 3.68 -33.33
C SER A 268 4.12 4.11 -32.51
N CYS A 269 4.22 4.11 -31.19
CA CYS A 269 3.13 4.41 -30.25
C CYS A 269 3.08 5.92 -29.94
N THR A 270 2.99 6.77 -30.95
CA THR A 270 3.03 8.23 -30.75
C THR A 270 1.83 8.72 -29.93
N PRO A 271 1.96 9.85 -29.20
CA PRO A 271 0.84 10.46 -28.49
C PRO A 271 -0.41 10.69 -29.36
N GLU A 272 -0.26 11.02 -30.65
CA GLU A 272 -1.38 11.22 -31.59
C GLU A 272 -2.17 9.91 -31.80
N LYS A 273 -1.48 8.80 -32.04
CA LYS A 273 -2.15 7.51 -32.24
C LYS A 273 -2.82 7.03 -30.97
N ALA A 274 -2.17 7.25 -29.83
CA ALA A 274 -2.76 6.92 -28.54
C ALA A 274 -3.96 7.80 -28.20
N ALA A 275 -3.98 9.07 -28.61
CA ALA A 275 -5.12 9.95 -28.44
C ALA A 275 -6.38 9.41 -29.13
N GLU A 276 -6.25 8.91 -30.37
CA GLU A 276 -7.34 8.26 -31.10
C GLU A 276 -7.86 7.01 -30.38
N VAL A 277 -6.96 6.15 -29.90
CA VAL A 277 -7.32 4.87 -29.24
C VAL A 277 -7.91 5.13 -27.85
N CYS A 278 -7.27 5.98 -27.05
CA CYS A 278 -7.61 6.21 -25.64
C CYS A 278 -8.72 7.24 -25.47
N GLY A 279 -8.99 8.08 -26.46
CA GLY A 279 -9.93 9.20 -26.35
C GLY A 279 -9.47 10.26 -25.34
N VAL A 280 -8.17 10.60 -25.36
CA VAL A 280 -7.53 11.65 -24.54
C VAL A 280 -6.73 12.60 -25.44
N ASP A 281 -6.36 13.79 -24.95
CA ASP A 281 -5.57 14.75 -25.73
C ASP A 281 -4.09 14.35 -25.86
N ALA A 282 -3.53 14.44 -27.06
CA ALA A 282 -2.13 14.09 -27.33
C ALA A 282 -1.14 15.07 -26.66
N GLY A 283 -1.52 16.33 -26.51
CA GLY A 283 -0.77 17.33 -25.77
C GLY A 283 -0.70 17.00 -24.27
N ASP A 284 -1.81 16.56 -23.68
CA ASP A 284 -1.83 16.11 -22.28
C ASP A 284 -1.01 14.84 -22.04
N ILE A 285 -0.97 13.90 -23.00
CA ILE A 285 -0.04 12.75 -22.93
C ILE A 285 1.42 13.26 -22.84
N ARG A 286 1.83 14.20 -23.71
CA ARG A 286 3.18 14.77 -23.67
C ARG A 286 3.47 15.53 -22.38
N ARG A 287 2.50 16.31 -21.90
CA ARG A 287 2.62 17.02 -20.62
C ARG A 287 2.83 16.03 -19.47
N ALA A 288 2.02 14.97 -19.38
CA ALA A 288 2.19 13.92 -18.37
C ALA A 288 3.55 13.23 -18.46
N ALA A 289 4.02 12.92 -19.68
CA ALA A 289 5.34 12.34 -19.93
C ALA A 289 6.48 13.22 -19.39
N ARG A 290 6.47 14.52 -19.69
CA ARG A 290 7.46 15.49 -19.17
C ARG A 290 7.43 15.57 -17.66
N ILE A 291 6.24 15.76 -17.09
CA ILE A 291 6.03 15.85 -15.63
C ILE A 291 6.66 14.65 -14.91
N TYR A 292 6.39 13.44 -15.40
CA TYR A 292 6.87 12.22 -14.77
C TYR A 292 8.39 12.03 -14.94
N ALA A 293 8.91 12.24 -16.14
CA ALA A 293 10.33 12.01 -16.42
C ALA A 293 11.23 13.01 -15.69
N GLU A 294 10.89 14.30 -15.74
CA GLU A 294 11.67 15.40 -15.13
C GLU A 294 11.60 15.43 -13.61
N ALA A 295 10.56 14.85 -13.00
CA ALA A 295 10.40 14.84 -11.55
C ALA A 295 11.56 14.09 -10.87
N ARG A 296 12.22 14.73 -9.89
CA ARG A 296 13.29 14.10 -9.10
C ARG A 296 12.85 12.80 -8.44
N ALA A 297 11.65 12.80 -7.86
CA ALA A 297 11.00 11.62 -7.29
C ALA A 297 9.57 11.52 -7.82
N ALA A 298 9.20 10.34 -8.32
CA ALA A 298 7.88 10.10 -8.87
C ALA A 298 7.44 8.64 -8.62
N GLY A 299 6.40 8.48 -7.81
CA GLY A 299 5.76 7.19 -7.55
C GLY A 299 4.57 6.95 -8.49
N ILE A 300 4.48 5.76 -9.04
CA ILE A 300 3.29 5.28 -9.76
C ILE A 300 2.43 4.52 -8.74
N TYR A 301 1.17 4.89 -8.61
CA TYR A 301 0.20 4.22 -7.74
C TYR A 301 -0.92 3.67 -8.61
N TYR A 302 -1.16 2.35 -8.54
CA TYR A 302 -2.14 1.70 -9.40
C TYR A 302 -2.93 0.63 -8.65
N ALA A 303 -4.10 0.28 -9.16
CA ALA A 303 -4.98 -0.72 -8.56
C ALA A 303 -5.72 -1.50 -9.66
N MET A 304 -7.00 -1.78 -9.42
CA MET A 304 -7.81 -2.68 -10.25
C MET A 304 -8.13 -2.13 -11.64
N GLY A 305 -8.08 -0.81 -11.86
CA GLY A 305 -8.21 -0.21 -13.20
C GLY A 305 -7.05 -0.55 -14.16
N VAL A 306 -6.00 -1.20 -13.64
CA VAL A 306 -4.88 -1.74 -14.42
C VAL A 306 -4.93 -3.26 -14.45
N THR A 307 -5.19 -3.91 -13.31
CA THR A 307 -5.03 -5.37 -13.19
C THR A 307 -6.24 -6.19 -13.63
N GLN A 308 -7.47 -5.65 -13.58
CA GLN A 308 -8.70 -6.39 -13.91
C GLN A 308 -9.10 -6.20 -15.39
N HIS A 309 -8.14 -6.50 -16.26
CA HIS A 309 -8.23 -6.48 -17.72
C HIS A 309 -7.62 -7.77 -18.28
N THR A 310 -8.03 -8.19 -19.46
CA THR A 310 -7.37 -9.30 -20.18
C THR A 310 -5.92 -9.02 -20.56
N ALA A 311 -5.51 -7.75 -20.54
CA ALA A 311 -4.14 -7.28 -20.72
C ALA A 311 -3.57 -6.66 -19.42
N GLY A 312 -3.98 -7.16 -18.26
CA GLY A 312 -3.62 -6.60 -16.96
C GLY A 312 -2.13 -6.76 -16.65
N THR A 313 -1.57 -7.92 -16.93
CA THR A 313 -0.13 -8.20 -16.79
C THR A 313 0.68 -7.28 -17.68
N GLU A 314 0.30 -7.15 -18.95
CA GLU A 314 0.94 -6.27 -19.93
C GLU A 314 0.89 -4.80 -19.48
N SER A 315 -0.22 -4.36 -18.88
CA SER A 315 -0.38 -3.00 -18.37
C SER A 315 0.57 -2.71 -17.20
N VAL A 316 0.71 -3.64 -16.25
CA VAL A 316 1.67 -3.52 -15.14
C VAL A 316 3.12 -3.52 -15.65
N MET A 317 3.43 -4.33 -16.66
CA MET A 317 4.76 -4.38 -17.27
C MET A 317 5.07 -3.08 -18.02
N ALA A 318 4.09 -2.48 -18.70
CA ALA A 318 4.25 -1.17 -19.35
C ALA A 318 4.49 -0.03 -18.33
N LEU A 319 3.80 -0.01 -17.19
CA LEU A 319 4.12 0.91 -16.08
C LEU A 319 5.52 0.66 -15.50
N SER A 320 5.94 -0.60 -15.42
CA SER A 320 7.28 -0.96 -14.97
C SER A 320 8.35 -0.45 -15.93
N ASN A 321 8.11 -0.57 -17.25
CA ASN A 321 8.99 0.01 -18.27
C ASN A 321 9.09 1.54 -18.13
N LEU A 322 7.99 2.25 -17.85
CA LEU A 322 8.00 3.70 -17.57
C LEU A 322 8.90 4.06 -16.38
N ALA A 323 8.77 3.32 -15.28
CA ALA A 323 9.61 3.54 -14.10
C ALA A 323 11.09 3.20 -14.35
N LEU A 324 11.37 2.17 -15.18
CA LEU A 324 12.72 1.80 -15.58
C LEU A 324 13.37 2.86 -16.47
N VAL A 325 12.67 3.34 -17.51
CA VAL A 325 13.23 4.31 -18.47
C VAL A 325 13.53 5.67 -17.82
N CYS A 326 12.85 6.00 -16.72
CA CYS A 326 13.04 7.25 -15.98
C CYS A 326 13.86 7.07 -14.68
N GLY A 327 14.42 5.89 -14.42
CA GLY A 327 15.25 5.62 -13.25
C GLY A 327 14.55 5.80 -11.89
N LYS A 328 13.23 5.57 -11.83
CA LYS A 328 12.37 5.80 -10.64
C LYS A 328 12.18 4.54 -9.78
N LEU A 329 13.20 3.68 -9.66
CA LEU A 329 13.13 2.46 -8.83
C LEU A 329 14.33 2.35 -7.87
N GLY A 330 14.07 1.80 -6.67
CA GLY A 330 15.09 1.68 -5.63
C GLY A 330 15.45 2.98 -4.93
N LYS A 331 14.56 3.97 -4.99
CA LYS A 331 14.74 5.33 -4.45
C LYS A 331 13.49 5.73 -3.63
N ALA A 332 13.68 6.57 -2.60
CA ALA A 332 12.58 7.10 -1.82
C ALA A 332 11.67 7.99 -2.68
N GLY A 333 10.36 8.02 -2.36
CA GLY A 333 9.36 8.79 -3.13
C GLY A 333 9.09 8.28 -4.55
N CYS A 334 9.72 7.18 -4.96
CA CYS A 334 9.60 6.59 -6.28
C CYS A 334 8.93 5.20 -6.23
N GLY A 335 8.87 4.55 -7.38
CA GLY A 335 8.52 3.13 -7.50
C GLY A 335 7.17 2.86 -8.13
N ILE A 336 6.89 1.57 -8.31
CA ILE A 336 5.60 1.04 -8.76
C ILE A 336 4.86 0.46 -7.54
N ASN A 337 3.76 1.10 -7.17
CA ASN A 337 3.07 0.87 -5.91
C ASN A 337 1.66 0.32 -6.19
N PRO A 338 1.48 -1.01 -6.25
CA PRO A 338 0.15 -1.59 -6.30
C PRO A 338 -0.58 -1.32 -4.98
N LEU A 339 -1.68 -0.58 -5.05
CA LEU A 339 -2.58 -0.37 -3.91
C LEU A 339 -3.43 -1.62 -3.75
N ARG A 340 -2.97 -2.48 -2.83
CA ARG A 340 -3.69 -3.72 -2.50
C ARG A 340 -4.97 -3.39 -1.74
N GLY A 341 -6.07 -4.04 -2.13
CA GLY A 341 -7.41 -3.70 -1.64
C GLY A 341 -7.71 -4.21 -0.24
N GLN A 342 -7.66 -5.53 -0.04
CA GLN A 342 -8.01 -6.13 1.25
C GLN A 342 -6.86 -6.04 2.26
N ASN A 343 -7.21 -5.87 3.54
CA ASN A 343 -6.29 -5.64 4.66
C ASN A 343 -5.12 -6.63 4.75
N ASN A 344 -5.32 -7.89 4.35
CA ASN A 344 -4.33 -8.95 4.45
C ASN A 344 -4.08 -9.72 3.14
N VAL A 345 -4.49 -9.19 1.98
CA VAL A 345 -4.23 -9.90 0.71
C VAL A 345 -2.72 -10.07 0.46
N GLN A 346 -1.90 -9.12 0.91
CA GLN A 346 -0.44 -9.27 0.88
C GLN A 346 -0.01 -10.46 1.75
N GLY A 347 -0.50 -10.54 3.00
CA GLY A 347 -0.16 -11.62 3.92
C GLY A 347 -0.66 -12.99 3.47
N ALA A 348 -1.88 -13.08 2.92
CA ALA A 348 -2.41 -14.31 2.34
C ALA A 348 -1.51 -14.84 1.21
N CYS A 349 -1.10 -13.96 0.29
CA CYS A 349 -0.11 -14.32 -0.74
C CYS A 349 1.24 -14.73 -0.13
N ASP A 350 1.70 -14.01 0.90
CA ASP A 350 3.00 -14.27 1.56
C ASP A 350 3.05 -15.67 2.20
N VAL A 351 1.92 -16.15 2.75
CA VAL A 351 1.80 -17.49 3.36
C VAL A 351 1.43 -18.60 2.37
N GLY A 352 1.44 -18.31 1.06
CA GLY A 352 1.18 -19.32 0.03
C GLY A 352 -0.30 -19.67 -0.15
N ALA A 353 -1.23 -18.75 0.15
CA ALA A 353 -2.62 -18.87 -0.30
C ALA A 353 -2.74 -18.57 -1.81
N LEU A 354 -1.92 -19.25 -2.60
CA LEU A 354 -1.76 -19.17 -4.04
C LEU A 354 -1.45 -20.58 -4.56
N PRO A 355 -2.00 -21.00 -5.71
CA PRO A 355 -1.93 -22.39 -6.12
C PRO A 355 -0.53 -22.88 -6.51
N ASP A 356 0.40 -21.98 -6.84
CA ASP A 356 1.69 -22.31 -7.45
C ASP A 356 2.90 -22.06 -6.53
N VAL A 357 2.69 -21.57 -5.30
CA VAL A 357 3.78 -21.23 -4.37
C VAL A 357 3.52 -21.70 -2.93
N LEU A 358 4.61 -22.10 -2.28
CA LEU A 358 4.75 -22.27 -0.84
C LEU A 358 4.99 -20.90 -0.16
N PRO A 359 4.88 -20.81 1.19
CA PRO A 359 5.16 -19.58 1.92
C PRO A 359 6.49 -18.92 1.51
N GLY A 360 6.47 -17.60 1.37
CA GLY A 360 7.61 -16.81 0.89
C GLY A 360 7.77 -16.79 -0.64
N TYR A 361 6.69 -17.01 -1.40
CA TYR A 361 6.69 -17.01 -2.88
C TYR A 361 7.62 -18.05 -3.51
N ARG A 362 7.84 -19.18 -2.83
CA ARG A 362 8.71 -20.24 -3.34
C ARG A 362 7.88 -21.21 -4.18
N LYS A 363 8.20 -21.38 -5.45
CA LYS A 363 7.40 -22.23 -6.35
C LYS A 363 7.27 -23.66 -5.84
N VAL A 364 6.07 -24.23 -5.94
CA VAL A 364 5.85 -25.65 -5.62
C VAL A 364 6.67 -26.58 -6.50
N SER A 365 7.02 -26.15 -7.71
CA SER A 365 7.89 -26.89 -8.62
C SER A 365 9.36 -26.93 -8.21
N ASP A 366 9.82 -26.04 -7.32
CA ASP A 366 11.20 -26.03 -6.80
C ASP A 366 11.43 -27.17 -5.78
N PRO A 367 12.24 -28.19 -6.09
CA PRO A 367 12.52 -29.29 -5.17
C PRO A 367 13.15 -28.84 -3.85
N ALA A 368 13.98 -27.79 -3.87
CA ALA A 368 14.61 -27.28 -2.66
C ALA A 368 13.60 -26.57 -1.75
N ALA A 369 12.56 -25.96 -2.31
CA ALA A 369 11.46 -25.38 -1.55
C ALA A 369 10.61 -26.44 -0.88
N ARG A 370 10.25 -27.48 -1.62
CA ARG A 370 9.49 -28.61 -1.07
C ARG A 370 10.25 -29.38 -0.01
N ALA A 371 11.55 -29.63 -0.19
CA ALA A 371 12.38 -30.29 0.81
C ALA A 371 12.47 -29.47 2.12
N ALA A 372 12.60 -28.14 2.02
CA ALA A 372 12.58 -27.26 3.18
C ALA A 372 11.23 -27.28 3.90
N ALA A 373 10.12 -27.28 3.16
CA ALA A 373 8.78 -27.42 3.73
C ALA A 373 8.56 -28.80 4.36
N ALA A 374 9.04 -29.86 3.72
CA ALA A 374 8.96 -31.23 4.23
C ALA A 374 9.70 -31.40 5.58
N ALA A 375 10.82 -30.71 5.75
CA ALA A 375 11.56 -30.72 7.02
C ALA A 375 10.78 -30.08 8.18
N VAL A 376 9.85 -29.16 7.88
CA VAL A 376 8.99 -28.51 8.88
C VAL A 376 7.68 -29.29 9.07
N TRP A 377 7.01 -29.67 7.98
CA TRP A 377 5.68 -30.29 8.00
C TRP A 377 5.71 -31.82 8.14
N GLY A 378 6.88 -32.44 8.04
CA GLY A 378 7.02 -33.90 8.05
C GLY A 378 6.44 -34.59 6.80
N ARG A 379 6.05 -33.83 5.77
CA ARG A 379 5.56 -34.34 4.49
C ARG A 379 5.90 -33.38 3.36
N GLU A 380 6.36 -33.92 2.25
CA GLU A 380 6.63 -33.13 1.05
C GLU A 380 5.31 -32.62 0.41
N PRO A 381 5.22 -31.31 0.11
CA PRO A 381 4.09 -30.76 -0.65
C PRO A 381 4.03 -31.32 -2.08
N PRO A 382 2.88 -31.20 -2.78
CA PRO A 382 2.80 -31.50 -4.21
C PRO A 382 3.76 -30.62 -5.04
N ALA A 383 4.24 -31.17 -6.17
CA ALA A 383 5.12 -30.44 -7.10
C ALA A 383 4.36 -29.68 -8.19
N GLU A 384 3.10 -30.05 -8.43
CA GLU A 384 2.25 -29.46 -9.45
C GLU A 384 1.45 -28.29 -8.87
N PRO A 385 1.36 -27.15 -9.58
CA PRO A 385 0.47 -26.06 -9.20
C PRO A 385 -0.98 -26.54 -9.09
N GLY A 386 -1.70 -26.03 -8.09
CA GLY A 386 -3.15 -26.20 -7.97
C GLY A 386 -3.92 -25.36 -8.99
N LEU A 387 -5.25 -25.41 -8.88
CA LEU A 387 -6.16 -24.60 -9.70
C LEU A 387 -6.34 -23.21 -9.11
N THR A 388 -6.46 -22.19 -9.96
CA THR A 388 -6.91 -20.85 -9.55
C THR A 388 -8.40 -20.86 -9.20
N VAL A 389 -8.89 -19.87 -8.42
CA VAL A 389 -10.31 -19.80 -8.04
C VAL A 389 -11.25 -19.85 -9.26
N THR A 390 -10.90 -19.16 -10.35
CA THR A 390 -11.68 -19.18 -11.60
C THR A 390 -11.69 -20.55 -12.29
N GLU A 391 -10.61 -21.32 -12.16
CA GLU A 391 -10.54 -22.69 -12.68
C GLU A 391 -11.26 -23.67 -11.76
N MET A 392 -11.23 -23.45 -10.44
CA MET A 392 -11.96 -24.26 -9.46
C MET A 392 -13.46 -24.21 -9.68
N ILE A 393 -14.04 -23.04 -9.99
CA ILE A 393 -15.47 -22.91 -10.30
C ILE A 393 -15.85 -23.78 -11.51
N ARG A 394 -15.09 -23.71 -12.61
CA ARG A 394 -15.32 -24.56 -13.79
C ARG A 394 -15.13 -26.05 -13.48
N ALA A 395 -14.14 -26.38 -12.66
CA ALA A 395 -13.86 -27.76 -12.27
C ALA A 395 -14.94 -28.35 -11.34
N ALA A 396 -15.59 -27.51 -10.52
CA ALA A 396 -16.74 -27.92 -9.72
C ALA A 396 -17.96 -28.21 -10.61
N GLU A 397 -18.25 -27.33 -11.56
CA GLU A 397 -19.33 -27.54 -12.55
C GLU A 397 -19.13 -28.84 -13.35
N SER A 398 -17.90 -29.13 -13.79
CA SER A 398 -17.60 -30.33 -14.56
C SER A 398 -17.53 -31.62 -13.71
N GLY A 399 -17.74 -31.53 -12.39
CA GLY A 399 -17.59 -32.65 -11.45
C GLY A 399 -16.14 -33.11 -11.23
N HIS A 400 -15.14 -32.33 -11.66
CA HIS A 400 -13.73 -32.63 -11.40
C HIS A 400 -13.34 -32.31 -9.94
N ILE A 401 -14.00 -31.35 -9.32
CA ILE A 401 -13.92 -31.06 -7.88
C ILE A 401 -15.25 -31.44 -7.23
N GLY A 402 -15.24 -32.47 -6.38
CA GLY A 402 -16.41 -32.84 -5.57
C GLY A 402 -16.51 -32.08 -4.23
N PHE A 403 -15.39 -31.63 -3.67
CA PHE A 403 -15.35 -30.97 -2.36
C PHE A 403 -14.80 -29.55 -2.46
N LEU A 404 -15.56 -28.57 -1.97
CA LEU A 404 -15.14 -27.18 -1.86
C LEU A 404 -15.19 -26.70 -0.41
N TYR A 405 -14.08 -26.12 0.05
CA TYR A 405 -14.00 -25.40 1.32
C TYR A 405 -13.71 -23.93 1.03
N ILE A 406 -14.71 -23.08 1.24
CA ILE A 406 -14.61 -21.63 1.06
C ILE A 406 -14.48 -20.97 2.44
N MET A 407 -13.40 -20.21 2.65
CA MET A 407 -13.13 -19.56 3.94
C MET A 407 -13.03 -18.04 3.76
N GLY A 408 -13.97 -17.30 4.35
CA GLY A 408 -13.95 -15.83 4.38
C GLY A 408 -14.15 -15.16 3.03
N GLU A 409 -14.82 -15.83 2.08
CA GLU A 409 -15.09 -15.34 0.73
C GLU A 409 -16.57 -15.49 0.35
N ASN A 410 -17.02 -14.65 -0.60
CA ASN A 410 -18.40 -14.64 -1.08
C ASN A 410 -18.46 -14.58 -2.62
N PRO A 411 -18.02 -15.64 -3.32
CA PRO A 411 -17.98 -15.68 -4.79
C PRO A 411 -19.34 -15.42 -5.45
N LEU A 412 -20.47 -15.75 -4.83
CA LEU A 412 -21.82 -15.47 -5.39
C LEU A 412 -22.16 -13.99 -5.56
N VAL A 413 -21.34 -13.08 -5.05
CA VAL A 413 -21.48 -11.63 -5.30
C VAL A 413 -20.21 -11.06 -5.91
N SER A 414 -19.02 -11.57 -5.54
CA SER A 414 -17.74 -10.97 -5.93
C SER A 414 -17.06 -11.54 -7.18
N ASP A 415 -17.39 -12.75 -7.60
CA ASP A 415 -16.80 -13.38 -8.79
C ASP A 415 -17.55 -12.99 -10.08
N PRO A 416 -16.90 -13.00 -11.25
CA PRO A 416 -17.57 -12.73 -12.52
C PRO A 416 -18.58 -13.82 -12.87
N ASP A 417 -19.64 -13.44 -13.59
CA ASP A 417 -20.66 -14.37 -14.10
C ASP A 417 -21.26 -15.19 -12.96
N ILE A 418 -21.88 -14.49 -12.01
CA ILE A 418 -22.41 -15.15 -10.81
C ILE A 418 -23.51 -16.17 -11.11
N GLY A 419 -24.11 -16.13 -12.32
CA GLY A 419 -25.02 -17.16 -12.80
C GLY A 419 -24.31 -18.51 -12.88
N HIS A 420 -23.20 -18.56 -13.63
CA HIS A 420 -22.34 -19.74 -13.72
C HIS A 420 -21.75 -20.13 -12.35
N VAL A 421 -21.30 -19.17 -11.53
CA VAL A 421 -20.80 -19.47 -10.17
C VAL A 421 -21.87 -20.18 -9.33
N ARG A 422 -23.12 -19.73 -9.40
CA ARG A 422 -24.24 -20.35 -8.68
C ARG A 422 -24.48 -21.79 -9.13
N GLU A 423 -24.47 -22.03 -10.43
CA GLU A 423 -24.63 -23.38 -11.00
C GLU A 423 -23.50 -24.30 -10.54
N ALA A 424 -22.25 -23.84 -10.64
CA ALA A 424 -21.07 -24.59 -10.20
C ALA A 424 -21.08 -24.93 -8.71
N LEU A 425 -21.41 -23.96 -7.84
CA LEU A 425 -21.46 -24.19 -6.40
C LEU A 425 -22.62 -25.10 -6.00
N THR A 426 -23.74 -25.08 -6.73
CA THR A 426 -24.88 -25.99 -6.51
C THR A 426 -24.57 -27.41 -7.00
N ALA A 427 -23.70 -27.54 -8.01
CA ALA A 427 -23.30 -28.83 -8.58
C ALA A 427 -22.20 -29.55 -7.76
N ALA A 428 -21.48 -28.83 -6.88
CA ALA A 428 -20.46 -29.44 -6.02
C ALA A 428 -21.06 -30.52 -5.10
N GLU A 429 -20.38 -31.65 -4.94
CA GLU A 429 -20.89 -32.77 -4.13
C GLU A 429 -20.95 -32.43 -2.63
N PHE A 430 -20.03 -31.60 -2.15
CA PHE A 430 -20.00 -31.14 -0.76
C PHE A 430 -19.34 -29.76 -0.62
N LEU A 431 -20.09 -28.78 -0.14
CA LEU A 431 -19.70 -27.40 0.04
C LEU A 431 -19.66 -27.01 1.53
N VAL A 432 -18.47 -26.64 2.00
CA VAL A 432 -18.24 -26.07 3.33
C VAL A 432 -17.95 -24.58 3.20
N VAL A 433 -18.65 -23.76 3.97
CA VAL A 433 -18.37 -22.32 4.06
C VAL A 433 -18.05 -21.94 5.50
N GLN A 434 -16.87 -21.36 5.70
CA GLN A 434 -16.45 -20.78 6.97
C GLN A 434 -16.47 -19.27 6.87
N ASP A 435 -17.41 -18.62 7.57
CA ASP A 435 -17.62 -17.18 7.50
C ASP A 435 -18.12 -16.63 8.85
N ILE A 436 -18.02 -15.32 9.02
CA ILE A 436 -18.51 -14.59 10.18
C ILE A 436 -20.01 -14.29 10.09
N PHE A 437 -20.60 -14.36 8.88
CA PHE A 437 -22.04 -14.18 8.65
C PHE A 437 -22.58 -15.24 7.68
N LEU A 438 -23.91 -15.44 7.71
CA LEU A 438 -24.59 -16.17 6.64
C LEU A 438 -24.62 -15.28 5.38
N THR A 439 -23.66 -15.49 4.50
CA THR A 439 -23.54 -14.82 3.19
C THR A 439 -24.38 -15.54 2.13
N GLU A 440 -24.50 -14.93 0.95
CA GLU A 440 -25.13 -15.55 -0.22
C GLU A 440 -24.48 -16.90 -0.53
N THR A 441 -23.14 -16.97 -0.48
CA THR A 441 -22.40 -18.23 -0.69
C THR A 441 -22.66 -19.22 0.45
N ALA A 442 -22.63 -18.78 1.71
CA ALA A 442 -22.89 -19.65 2.86
C ALA A 442 -24.32 -20.23 2.85
N ALA A 443 -25.28 -19.52 2.26
CA ALA A 443 -26.65 -20.00 2.13
C ALA A 443 -26.80 -21.20 1.16
N LEU A 444 -25.81 -21.45 0.29
CA LEU A 444 -25.76 -22.63 -0.57
C LEU A 444 -24.97 -23.80 0.06
N ALA A 445 -24.30 -23.58 1.19
CA ALA A 445 -23.39 -24.57 1.76
C ALA A 445 -24.13 -25.73 2.45
N ASP A 446 -23.58 -26.94 2.34
CA ASP A 446 -24.02 -28.09 3.14
C ASP A 446 -23.65 -27.92 4.62
N VAL A 447 -22.50 -27.29 4.89
CA VAL A 447 -22.03 -27.00 6.23
C VAL A 447 -21.53 -25.56 6.32
N VAL A 448 -22.05 -24.83 7.30
CA VAL A 448 -21.56 -23.50 7.67
C VAL A 448 -20.80 -23.59 9.00
N LEU A 449 -19.55 -23.14 9.01
CA LEU A 449 -18.69 -23.07 10.19
C LEU A 449 -18.57 -21.61 10.67
N PRO A 450 -19.16 -21.23 11.82
CA PRO A 450 -19.16 -19.84 12.27
C PRO A 450 -17.76 -19.43 12.75
N ALA A 451 -17.17 -18.46 12.05
CA ALA A 451 -15.85 -17.90 12.38
C ALA A 451 -15.98 -16.64 13.23
N ALA A 452 -14.93 -16.35 14.01
CA ALA A 452 -14.80 -15.10 14.76
C ALA A 452 -14.40 -13.91 13.86
N CYS A 453 -14.71 -12.67 14.24
CA CYS A 453 -14.28 -11.49 13.49
C CYS A 453 -12.86 -11.02 13.89
N PHE A 454 -12.35 -9.96 13.24
CA PHE A 454 -10.98 -9.47 13.49
C PHE A 454 -10.73 -9.04 14.95
N ALA A 455 -11.75 -8.50 15.62
CA ALA A 455 -11.65 -8.02 17.01
C ALA A 455 -11.71 -9.16 18.04
N GLU A 456 -12.06 -10.36 17.59
CA GLU A 456 -12.25 -11.55 18.43
C GLU A 456 -11.07 -12.53 18.35
N LYS A 457 -10.10 -12.24 17.50
CA LYS A 457 -8.97 -13.11 17.12
C LYS A 457 -7.63 -12.46 17.45
N ASP A 458 -6.60 -13.29 17.57
CA ASP A 458 -5.21 -12.86 17.71
C ASP A 458 -4.37 -13.34 16.51
N GLY A 459 -3.50 -12.49 15.98
CA GLY A 459 -2.79 -12.84 14.74
C GLY A 459 -1.92 -11.73 14.18
N THR A 460 -1.73 -11.77 12.85
CA THR A 460 -1.06 -10.70 12.11
C THR A 460 -1.79 -10.38 10.80
N PHE A 461 -1.70 -9.12 10.37
CA PHE A 461 -2.01 -8.70 9.01
C PHE A 461 -0.75 -8.15 8.35
N THR A 462 -0.60 -8.39 7.05
CA THR A 462 0.42 -7.75 6.23
C THR A 462 -0.27 -6.80 5.25
N ASN A 463 0.07 -5.51 5.34
CA ASN A 463 -0.61 -4.45 4.58
C ASN A 463 0.04 -4.22 3.19
N THR A 464 -0.45 -3.21 2.46
CA THR A 464 -0.01 -2.89 1.08
C THR A 464 1.48 -2.53 0.95
N GLU A 465 2.11 -2.01 2.01
CA GLU A 465 3.54 -1.68 2.03
C GLU A 465 4.41 -2.84 2.55
N ARG A 466 3.84 -4.05 2.63
CA ARG A 466 4.47 -5.28 3.16
C ARG A 466 4.76 -5.26 4.65
N ARG A 467 4.14 -4.35 5.41
CA ARG A 467 4.32 -4.28 6.86
C ARG A 467 3.46 -5.34 7.54
N VAL A 468 4.11 -6.26 8.24
CA VAL A 468 3.49 -7.26 9.11
C VAL A 468 3.16 -6.61 10.44
N GLN A 469 1.89 -6.61 10.85
CA GLN A 469 1.37 -5.92 12.04
C GLN A 469 0.57 -6.89 12.91
N ARG A 470 0.67 -6.75 14.24
CA ARG A 470 -0.11 -7.56 15.20
C ARG A 470 -1.58 -7.15 15.20
N VAL A 471 -2.44 -8.16 15.17
CA VAL A 471 -3.88 -8.07 15.48
C VAL A 471 -4.06 -8.69 16.85
N ARG A 472 -4.76 -8.00 17.75
CA ARG A 472 -5.00 -8.46 19.12
C ARG A 472 -6.47 -8.63 19.38
N LYS A 473 -6.80 -9.70 20.10
CA LYS A 473 -8.13 -9.95 20.58
C LYS A 473 -8.56 -8.84 21.55
N ALA A 474 -9.67 -8.20 21.23
CA ALA A 474 -10.29 -7.15 22.05
C ALA A 474 -11.55 -7.64 22.76
N VAL A 475 -12.29 -8.59 22.15
CA VAL A 475 -13.54 -9.14 22.66
C VAL A 475 -13.60 -10.66 22.47
N THR A 476 -14.54 -11.31 23.13
CA THR A 476 -14.77 -12.76 22.98
C THR A 476 -15.70 -13.03 21.79
N PRO A 477 -15.45 -14.06 20.96
CA PRO A 477 -16.37 -14.48 19.91
C PRO A 477 -17.81 -14.71 20.41
N PRO A 478 -18.85 -14.31 19.65
CA PRO A 478 -20.23 -14.52 20.04
C PRO A 478 -20.69 -15.97 19.82
N GLY A 479 -21.58 -16.45 20.70
CA GLY A 479 -22.25 -17.73 20.54
C GLY A 479 -21.28 -18.92 20.44
N ARG A 480 -21.28 -19.60 19.28
CA ARG A 480 -20.38 -20.74 18.98
C ARG A 480 -19.28 -20.38 17.97
N ALA A 481 -19.11 -19.09 17.66
CA ALA A 481 -18.06 -18.66 16.75
C ALA A 481 -16.68 -18.99 17.33
N ARG A 482 -15.76 -19.40 16.47
CA ARG A 482 -14.40 -19.81 16.84
C ARG A 482 -13.36 -19.13 15.96
N GLU A 483 -12.13 -19.05 16.45
CA GLU A 483 -11.02 -18.55 15.63
C GLU A 483 -10.78 -19.49 14.43
N ASP A 484 -10.39 -18.96 13.26
CA ASP A 484 -10.23 -19.81 12.05
C ASP A 484 -9.20 -20.91 12.29
N LEU A 485 -8.12 -20.56 12.98
CA LEU A 485 -7.04 -21.46 13.34
C LEU A 485 -7.54 -22.64 14.19
N ASP A 486 -8.44 -22.40 15.14
CA ASP A 486 -9.01 -23.45 15.99
C ASP A 486 -9.89 -24.41 15.19
N ILE A 487 -10.70 -23.88 14.27
CA ILE A 487 -11.55 -24.67 13.39
C ILE A 487 -10.69 -25.57 12.50
N LEU A 488 -9.66 -25.00 11.86
CA LEU A 488 -8.73 -25.74 11.00
C LEU A 488 -7.90 -26.76 11.79
N ALA A 489 -7.41 -26.41 12.97
CA ALA A 489 -6.64 -27.33 13.82
C ALA A 489 -7.47 -28.54 14.27
N ASP A 490 -8.74 -28.35 14.59
CA ASP A 490 -9.65 -29.45 14.92
C ASP A 490 -9.99 -30.32 13.71
N LEU A 491 -10.19 -29.72 12.53
CA LEU A 491 -10.37 -30.47 11.30
C LEU A 491 -9.14 -31.34 11.00
N LEU A 492 -7.95 -30.76 11.07
CA LEU A 492 -6.69 -31.49 10.89
C LEU A 492 -6.53 -32.61 11.93
N ALA A 493 -6.88 -32.37 13.19
CA ALA A 493 -6.84 -33.40 14.23
C ALA A 493 -7.77 -34.58 13.90
N ARG A 494 -8.98 -34.32 13.38
CA ARG A 494 -9.93 -35.36 12.93
C ARG A 494 -9.42 -36.13 11.71
N LEU A 495 -8.61 -35.49 10.87
CA LEU A 495 -7.89 -36.11 9.75
C LEU A 495 -6.59 -36.83 10.18
N GLY A 496 -6.35 -36.99 11.48
CA GLY A 496 -5.17 -37.70 12.01
C GLY A 496 -3.90 -36.84 12.07
N ARG A 497 -4.02 -35.50 12.00
CA ARG A 497 -2.91 -34.54 12.04
C ARG A 497 -3.12 -33.49 13.14
N PRO A 498 -3.03 -33.86 14.42
CA PRO A 498 -3.19 -32.89 15.51
C PRO A 498 -2.09 -31.82 15.47
N GLN A 499 -2.50 -30.56 15.59
CA GLN A 499 -1.57 -29.42 15.69
C GLN A 499 -1.24 -29.16 17.17
N ALA A 500 0.04 -29.20 17.50
CA ALA A 500 0.55 -29.05 18.87
C ALA A 500 0.49 -27.60 19.38
N ASP A 501 0.83 -26.64 18.53
CA ASP A 501 0.73 -25.21 18.82
C ASP A 501 -0.35 -24.59 17.93
N ARG A 502 -1.37 -24.03 18.57
CA ARG A 502 -2.54 -23.42 17.93
C ARG A 502 -2.59 -21.92 18.16
N THR A 503 -1.47 -21.31 18.52
CA THR A 503 -1.37 -19.88 18.76
C THR A 503 -0.89 -19.16 17.50
N GLY A 504 -1.31 -17.90 17.34
CA GLY A 504 -0.77 -17.05 16.26
C GLY A 504 0.76 -16.94 16.31
N ALA A 505 1.34 -16.88 17.52
CA ALA A 505 2.79 -16.84 17.72
C ALA A 505 3.48 -18.11 17.23
N GLY A 506 2.91 -19.28 17.52
CA GLY A 506 3.39 -20.57 17.04
C GLY A 506 3.38 -20.69 15.53
N VAL A 507 2.23 -20.39 14.92
CA VAL A 507 2.08 -20.41 13.46
C VAL A 507 3.03 -19.42 12.78
N PHE A 508 3.21 -18.24 13.37
CA PHE A 508 4.15 -17.25 12.84
C PHE A 508 5.62 -17.71 12.94
N ALA A 509 5.98 -18.36 14.05
CA ALA A 509 7.31 -18.95 14.21
C ALA A 509 7.56 -20.09 13.21
N GLU A 510 6.54 -20.86 12.85
CA GLU A 510 6.62 -21.84 11.76
C GLU A 510 6.78 -21.17 10.40
N LEU A 511 5.98 -20.14 10.11
CA LEU A 511 6.09 -19.33 8.88
C LEU A 511 7.50 -18.77 8.70
N ALA A 512 8.11 -18.23 9.76
CA ALA A 512 9.46 -17.67 9.71
C ALA A 512 10.54 -18.70 9.37
N LYS A 513 10.31 -20.00 9.64
CA LYS A 513 11.19 -21.11 9.20
C LYS A 513 11.02 -21.42 7.72
N LEU A 514 9.81 -21.27 7.18
CA LEU A 514 9.47 -21.60 5.79
C LEU A 514 9.82 -20.47 4.81
N ALA A 515 9.66 -19.22 5.24
CA ALA A 515 9.83 -18.03 4.41
C ALA A 515 11.07 -17.23 4.85
N PRO A 516 12.21 -17.31 4.14
CA PRO A 516 13.45 -16.63 4.53
C PRO A 516 13.33 -15.12 4.72
N GLN A 517 12.44 -14.47 3.97
CA GLN A 517 12.15 -13.04 4.12
C GLN A 517 11.45 -12.66 5.44
N TYR A 518 10.97 -13.63 6.22
CA TYR A 518 10.40 -13.48 7.55
C TYR A 518 11.34 -13.94 8.66
N ALA A 519 12.50 -14.54 8.34
CA ALA A 519 13.35 -15.25 9.30
C ALA A 519 13.83 -14.41 10.49
N GLY A 520 13.95 -13.09 10.30
CA GLY A 520 14.31 -12.15 11.35
C GLY A 520 13.14 -11.67 12.21
N MET A 521 11.89 -11.91 11.79
CA MET A 521 10.71 -11.45 12.52
C MET A 521 10.36 -12.43 13.62
N SER A 522 10.08 -11.90 14.81
CA SER A 522 9.48 -12.65 15.91
C SER A 522 8.24 -11.92 16.40
N TRP A 523 7.38 -12.63 17.15
CA TRP A 523 6.17 -12.07 17.71
C TRP A 523 6.42 -10.77 18.48
N ASP A 524 7.42 -10.77 19.37
CA ASP A 524 7.81 -9.61 20.18
C ASP A 524 8.29 -8.42 19.33
N ARG A 525 8.95 -8.69 18.19
CA ARG A 525 9.40 -7.61 17.29
C ARG A 525 8.24 -6.91 16.60
N LEU A 526 7.09 -7.57 16.47
CA LEU A 526 5.89 -6.99 15.85
C LEU A 526 5.06 -6.14 16.81
N GLU A 527 5.34 -6.17 18.13
CA GLU A 527 4.56 -5.45 19.15
C GLU A 527 4.55 -3.92 18.92
N ASN A 528 5.64 -3.37 18.39
CA ASN A 528 5.83 -1.93 18.22
C ASN A 528 5.62 -1.48 16.78
N GLY A 529 4.43 -1.76 16.25
CA GLY A 529 4.01 -1.21 14.97
C GLY A 529 4.40 -2.04 13.74
N GLY A 530 5.05 -3.18 13.92
CA GLY A 530 5.31 -4.11 12.82
C GLY A 530 6.52 -3.78 11.93
N LEU A 531 6.86 -4.71 11.04
CA LEU A 531 8.06 -4.66 10.20
C LEU A 531 7.74 -4.93 8.73
N GLN A 532 8.40 -4.24 7.81
CA GLN A 532 8.38 -4.60 6.39
C GLN A 532 9.25 -5.81 6.13
N TRP A 533 8.70 -6.80 5.44
CA TRP A 533 9.54 -7.81 4.81
C TRP A 533 10.12 -7.26 3.49
N PRO A 534 11.33 -7.68 3.07
CA PRO A 534 12.19 -8.67 3.74
C PRO A 534 12.81 -8.21 5.08
N CYS A 535 12.89 -9.14 6.02
CA CYS A 535 13.60 -9.01 7.30
C CYS A 535 14.33 -10.33 7.58
N PRO A 536 15.50 -10.56 6.99
CA PRO A 536 16.15 -11.88 6.98
C PRO A 536 16.85 -12.26 8.29
N SER A 537 17.14 -11.31 9.19
CA SER A 537 17.81 -11.58 10.46
C SER A 537 17.19 -10.82 11.64
N PRO A 538 17.35 -11.30 12.89
CA PRO A 538 16.78 -10.68 14.09
C PRO A 538 17.18 -9.21 14.32
N ASP A 539 18.35 -8.81 13.83
CA ASP A 539 18.84 -7.43 13.96
C ASP A 539 18.46 -6.54 12.77
N HIS A 540 17.92 -7.11 11.68
CA HIS A 540 17.55 -6.35 10.48
C HIS A 540 16.34 -5.44 10.76
N PRO A 541 16.36 -4.13 10.44
CA PRO A 541 15.28 -3.19 10.79
C PRO A 541 14.00 -3.32 9.94
N GLY A 542 13.86 -4.40 9.16
CA GLY A 542 12.92 -4.50 8.03
C GLY A 542 13.39 -3.74 6.77
N THR A 543 12.66 -3.90 5.66
CA THR A 543 13.04 -3.30 4.36
C THR A 543 11.95 -2.32 3.87
N PRO A 544 12.08 -1.01 4.15
CA PRO A 544 11.10 -0.01 3.73
C PRO A 544 11.03 0.16 2.20
N ILE A 545 12.18 0.16 1.51
CA ILE A 545 12.30 0.39 0.07
C ILE A 545 12.93 -0.84 -0.57
N LEU A 546 12.24 -1.42 -1.55
CA LEU A 546 12.79 -2.53 -2.33
C LEU A 546 13.74 -2.04 -3.42
N HIS A 547 14.65 -2.92 -3.84
CA HIS A 547 15.52 -2.72 -4.99
C HIS A 547 16.50 -1.54 -4.86
N VAL A 548 16.83 -1.13 -3.64
CA VAL A 548 17.96 -0.22 -3.38
C VAL A 548 19.24 -0.92 -3.85
N GLY A 549 20.03 -0.25 -4.69
CA GLY A 549 21.23 -0.82 -5.31
C GLY A 549 20.94 -1.82 -6.45
N ARG A 550 20.35 -2.99 -6.15
CA ARG A 550 20.13 -4.07 -7.12
C ARG A 550 18.70 -4.62 -7.10
N PHE A 551 18.13 -4.96 -8.25
CA PHE A 551 16.84 -5.67 -8.28
C PHE A 551 17.02 -7.12 -7.85
N THR A 552 15.96 -7.73 -7.30
CA THR A 552 15.98 -9.12 -6.82
C THR A 552 16.37 -10.11 -7.92
N ARG A 553 15.98 -9.83 -9.17
CA ARG A 553 16.30 -10.67 -10.33
C ARG A 553 17.69 -10.41 -10.95
N GLY A 554 18.43 -9.41 -10.47
CA GLY A 554 19.59 -8.85 -11.18
C GLY A 554 19.24 -7.52 -11.89
N PRO A 555 19.54 -7.34 -13.18
CA PRO A 555 19.10 -6.16 -13.93
C PRO A 555 17.55 -6.06 -13.98
N GLY A 556 16.99 -4.87 -14.15
CA GLY A 556 15.57 -4.69 -14.50
C GLY A 556 15.34 -5.06 -15.97
N ARG A 557 14.21 -5.69 -16.31
CA ARG A 557 13.94 -6.13 -17.69
C ARG A 557 12.91 -5.24 -18.34
N PHE A 558 13.24 -4.67 -19.50
CA PHE A 558 12.24 -4.10 -20.38
C PHE A 558 11.50 -5.20 -21.16
N ILE A 559 10.18 -5.11 -21.27
CA ILE A 559 9.35 -6.10 -21.98
C ILE A 559 8.44 -5.41 -23.02
N PRO A 560 8.55 -5.75 -24.33
CA PRO A 560 7.87 -5.06 -25.42
C PRO A 560 6.42 -5.54 -25.63
N TYR A 561 5.52 -5.22 -24.70
CA TYR A 561 4.10 -5.51 -24.88
C TYR A 561 3.41 -4.44 -25.73
N ARG A 562 2.52 -4.90 -26.63
CA ARG A 562 1.69 -4.04 -27.48
C ARG A 562 0.25 -4.02 -26.97
N TRP A 563 -0.42 -2.90 -27.20
CA TRP A 563 -1.85 -2.82 -26.92
C TRP A 563 -2.64 -3.75 -27.83
N ARG A 564 -3.68 -4.36 -27.26
CA ARG A 564 -4.71 -5.13 -27.94
C ARG A 564 -6.08 -4.70 -27.40
N PRO A 565 -7.15 -4.76 -28.21
CA PRO A 565 -8.50 -4.48 -27.73
C PRO A 565 -8.91 -5.39 -26.55
N PRO A 566 -9.86 -4.93 -25.70
CA PRO A 566 -10.51 -5.77 -24.69
C PRO A 566 -11.16 -7.02 -25.30
N ALA A 567 -11.50 -8.00 -24.45
CA ALA A 567 -12.15 -9.22 -24.93
C ALA A 567 -13.59 -8.98 -25.40
N GLU A 568 -14.26 -7.96 -24.85
CA GLU A 568 -15.62 -7.59 -25.23
C GLU A 568 -15.71 -6.07 -25.47
N GLU A 569 -15.79 -5.68 -26.74
CA GLU A 569 -16.01 -4.28 -27.15
C GLU A 569 -17.51 -3.97 -27.33
N PRO A 570 -17.92 -2.70 -27.14
CA PRO A 570 -19.27 -2.26 -27.47
C PRO A 570 -19.63 -2.48 -28.94
N ASP A 571 -20.92 -2.72 -29.19
CA ASP A 571 -21.48 -2.87 -30.54
C ASP A 571 -22.85 -2.17 -30.65
N ALA A 572 -23.60 -2.45 -31.73
CA ALA A 572 -24.90 -1.82 -31.98
C ALA A 572 -25.97 -2.21 -30.94
N GLU A 573 -25.88 -3.41 -30.35
CA GLU A 573 -26.85 -3.90 -29.36
C GLU A 573 -26.45 -3.48 -27.94
N TYR A 574 -25.15 -3.45 -27.63
CA TYR A 574 -24.57 -3.08 -26.34
C TYR A 574 -23.59 -1.91 -26.51
N PRO A 575 -24.09 -0.67 -26.69
CA PRO A 575 -23.29 0.45 -27.20
C PRO A 575 -22.41 1.15 -26.16
N LEU A 576 -22.49 0.78 -24.87
CA LEU A 576 -21.73 1.41 -23.79
C LEU A 576 -20.71 0.44 -23.20
N VAL A 577 -19.68 0.98 -22.57
CA VAL A 577 -18.72 0.22 -21.75
C VAL A 577 -19.17 0.24 -20.29
N LEU A 578 -19.41 -0.94 -19.71
CA LEU A 578 -19.55 -1.12 -18.27
C LEU A 578 -18.17 -1.22 -17.62
N THR A 579 -17.97 -0.44 -16.55
CA THR A 579 -16.86 -0.59 -15.63
C THR A 579 -17.38 -0.72 -14.20
N THR A 580 -16.74 -1.57 -13.40
CA THR A 580 -17.13 -1.78 -12.00
C THR A 580 -16.10 -1.18 -11.04
N GLY A 581 -16.55 -0.71 -9.88
CA GLY A 581 -15.61 -0.30 -8.83
C GLY A 581 -16.25 -0.14 -7.48
N ARG A 582 -15.82 0.87 -6.72
CA ARG A 582 -16.17 1.01 -5.30
C ARG A 582 -16.65 2.40 -4.95
N ASN A 583 -17.36 2.49 -3.84
CA ASN A 583 -17.61 3.75 -3.14
C ASN A 583 -16.92 3.74 -1.76
N LEU A 584 -16.92 4.89 -1.09
CA LEU A 584 -16.22 5.07 0.18
C LEU A 584 -16.88 4.31 1.35
N TYR A 585 -18.21 4.24 1.36
CA TYR A 585 -18.99 3.88 2.54
C TYR A 585 -19.24 2.38 2.65
N GLN A 586 -19.32 1.67 1.53
CA GLN A 586 -19.57 0.24 1.49
C GLN A 586 -18.29 -0.52 1.14
N TYR A 587 -18.03 -1.60 1.86
CA TYR A 587 -16.85 -2.41 1.65
C TYR A 587 -17.22 -3.77 1.04
N HIS A 588 -16.55 -4.11 -0.06
CA HIS A 588 -16.68 -5.39 -0.75
C HIS A 588 -18.15 -5.79 -0.96
N THR A 589 -18.56 -6.99 -0.55
CA THR A 589 -19.92 -7.53 -0.72
C THR A 589 -20.88 -7.13 0.40
N ARG A 590 -20.59 -6.03 1.13
CA ARG A 590 -21.44 -5.44 2.20
C ARG A 590 -21.79 -6.36 3.37
N THR A 591 -21.17 -7.54 3.48
CA THR A 591 -21.45 -8.51 4.56
C THR A 591 -21.22 -7.90 5.95
N MET A 592 -20.25 -6.99 6.08
CA MET A 592 -19.98 -6.20 7.28
C MET A 592 -20.63 -4.80 7.22
N THR A 593 -20.28 -3.97 6.24
CA THR A 593 -20.69 -2.55 6.21
C THR A 593 -22.17 -2.33 5.96
N GLY A 594 -22.85 -3.27 5.30
CA GLY A 594 -24.30 -3.22 5.11
C GLY A 594 -25.09 -3.41 6.40
N ARG A 595 -24.44 -3.91 7.47
CA ARG A 595 -25.03 -4.08 8.79
C ARG A 595 -24.83 -2.88 9.70
N GLU A 596 -24.04 -1.89 9.28
CA GLU A 596 -23.90 -0.63 9.96
C GLU A 596 -24.98 0.34 9.41
N PRO A 597 -25.94 0.81 10.24
CA PRO A 597 -27.04 1.65 9.77
C PRO A 597 -26.61 3.01 9.19
N GLY A 598 -25.66 3.70 9.81
CA GLY A 598 -25.10 4.97 9.34
C GLY A 598 -24.45 4.87 7.95
N LEU A 599 -23.69 3.81 7.66
CA LEU A 599 -23.12 3.56 6.33
C LEU A 599 -24.21 3.28 5.29
N SER A 600 -25.30 2.64 5.71
CA SER A 600 -26.46 2.35 4.85
C SER A 600 -27.30 3.59 4.55
N ILE A 601 -27.31 4.61 5.43
CA ILE A 601 -27.91 5.92 5.12
C ILE A 601 -27.15 6.60 3.97
N LEU A 602 -25.81 6.48 3.96
CA LEU A 602 -24.95 7.18 2.99
C LEU A 602 -24.90 6.49 1.62
N ALA A 603 -24.93 5.15 1.59
CA ALA A 603 -24.82 4.37 0.34
C ALA A 603 -25.56 3.02 0.42
N GLY A 604 -26.83 3.04 0.85
CA GLY A 604 -27.62 1.83 1.07
C GLY A 604 -28.21 1.19 -0.17
N ARG A 605 -28.36 1.92 -1.28
CA ARG A 605 -28.99 1.46 -2.53
C ARG A 605 -27.98 1.31 -3.66
N ALA A 606 -28.17 0.28 -4.48
CA ALA A 606 -27.42 0.09 -5.71
C ALA A 606 -27.68 1.23 -6.71
N TYR A 607 -26.64 1.64 -7.43
CA TYR A 607 -26.75 2.69 -8.45
C TYR A 607 -25.74 2.52 -9.59
N ALA A 608 -26.04 3.14 -10.72
CA ALA A 608 -25.19 3.22 -11.90
C ALA A 608 -24.92 4.68 -12.18
N GLU A 609 -23.65 5.04 -12.27
CA GLU A 609 -23.24 6.35 -12.73
C GLU A 609 -23.12 6.36 -14.26
N LEU A 610 -23.77 7.32 -14.91
CA LEU A 610 -23.73 7.47 -16.36
C LEU A 610 -23.79 8.96 -16.75
N HIS A 611 -23.20 9.29 -17.90
CA HIS A 611 -23.15 10.65 -18.42
C HIS A 611 -24.55 11.13 -18.87
N PRO A 612 -24.88 12.43 -18.80
CA PRO A 612 -26.14 12.99 -19.32
C PRO A 612 -26.53 12.48 -20.71
N HIS A 613 -25.62 12.52 -21.69
CA HIS A 613 -25.87 11.95 -23.03
C HIS A 613 -26.26 10.46 -23.04
N ALA A 614 -25.68 9.65 -22.15
CA ALA A 614 -26.04 8.24 -22.05
C ALA A 614 -27.41 8.08 -21.37
N ALA A 615 -27.71 8.90 -20.37
CA ALA A 615 -29.00 8.93 -19.68
C ALA A 615 -30.15 9.35 -20.60
N ASP A 616 -29.94 10.38 -21.43
CA ASP A 616 -30.91 10.86 -22.42
C ASP A 616 -31.24 9.77 -23.44
N ARG A 617 -30.21 9.07 -23.96
CA ARG A 617 -30.39 7.94 -24.88
C ARG A 617 -31.11 6.75 -24.23
N ALA A 618 -30.85 6.51 -22.95
CA ALA A 618 -31.50 5.48 -22.18
C ALA A 618 -32.94 5.87 -21.77
N GLY A 619 -33.32 7.15 -21.85
CA GLY A 619 -34.62 7.63 -21.39
C GLY A 619 -34.77 7.66 -19.87
N VAL A 620 -33.69 7.91 -19.13
CA VAL A 620 -33.69 7.92 -17.66
C VAL A 620 -33.20 9.25 -17.09
N ILE A 621 -33.81 9.70 -16.00
CA ILE A 621 -33.36 10.88 -15.24
C ILE A 621 -32.57 10.46 -13.99
N HIS A 622 -31.86 11.41 -13.38
CA HIS A 622 -31.20 11.17 -12.09
C HIS A 622 -32.22 10.68 -11.04
N GLY A 623 -31.89 9.58 -10.35
CA GLY A 623 -32.76 8.93 -9.37
C GLY A 623 -33.80 7.96 -9.98
N GLY A 624 -34.00 7.98 -11.30
CA GLY A 624 -34.91 7.06 -11.99
C GLY A 624 -34.40 5.62 -11.98
N LEU A 625 -35.31 4.67 -12.24
CA LEU A 625 -34.97 3.25 -12.34
C LEU A 625 -34.34 2.95 -13.70
N LEU A 626 -33.24 2.22 -13.67
CA LEU A 626 -32.44 1.87 -14.84
C LEU A 626 -32.23 0.36 -14.88
N ARG A 627 -32.47 -0.25 -16.04
CA ARG A 627 -32.03 -1.60 -16.35
C ARG A 627 -30.72 -1.54 -17.12
N LEU A 628 -29.74 -2.30 -16.63
CA LEU A 628 -28.50 -2.58 -17.35
C LEU A 628 -28.52 -4.03 -17.82
N SER A 629 -28.28 -4.23 -19.11
CA SER A 629 -28.33 -5.55 -19.75
C SER A 629 -27.05 -5.84 -20.51
N THR A 630 -26.59 -7.08 -20.42
CA THR A 630 -25.47 -7.64 -21.20
C THR A 630 -25.86 -8.99 -21.77
N ARG A 631 -24.94 -9.63 -22.50
CA ARG A 631 -25.12 -10.99 -23.03
C ARG A 631 -25.38 -12.06 -21.95
N ARG A 632 -25.01 -11.79 -20.71
CA ARG A 632 -25.09 -12.76 -19.59
C ARG A 632 -26.33 -12.57 -18.73
N GLY A 633 -26.93 -11.38 -18.74
CA GLY A 633 -28.07 -11.08 -17.90
C GLY A 633 -28.30 -9.59 -17.72
N SER A 634 -29.25 -9.26 -16.84
CA SER A 634 -29.65 -7.89 -16.54
C SER A 634 -29.81 -7.65 -15.05
N ILE A 635 -29.60 -6.40 -14.64
CA ILE A 635 -29.84 -5.92 -13.27
C ILE A 635 -30.63 -4.61 -13.30
N GLU A 636 -31.33 -4.31 -12.22
CA GLU A 636 -32.11 -3.09 -12.05
C GLU A 636 -31.62 -2.30 -10.83
N LEU A 637 -31.44 -0.99 -11.01
CA LEU A 637 -30.85 -0.11 -10.01
C LEU A 637 -31.10 1.36 -10.33
N CYS A 638 -30.78 2.27 -9.39
CA CYS A 638 -31.01 3.70 -9.58
C CYS A 638 -29.96 4.34 -10.52
N ALA A 639 -30.41 5.20 -11.43
CA ALA A 639 -29.54 6.04 -12.24
C ALA A 639 -28.94 7.20 -11.42
N ARG A 640 -27.63 7.40 -11.52
CA ARG A 640 -26.90 8.56 -11.02
C ARG A 640 -26.29 9.29 -12.21
N VAL A 641 -27.01 10.28 -12.73
CA VAL A 641 -26.53 11.08 -13.86
C VAL A 641 -25.44 12.05 -13.40
N SER A 642 -24.28 12.05 -14.06
CA SER A 642 -23.08 12.82 -13.68
C SER A 642 -22.17 13.09 -14.89
N GLU A 643 -21.64 14.30 -15.03
CA GLU A 643 -20.62 14.62 -16.04
C GLU A 643 -19.22 14.14 -15.66
N ALA A 644 -19.04 13.59 -14.45
CA ALA A 644 -17.76 13.06 -13.98
C ALA A 644 -17.35 11.75 -14.68
N ILE A 645 -18.22 11.13 -15.48
CA ILE A 645 -17.95 9.90 -16.22
C ILE A 645 -18.04 10.14 -17.73
N ARG A 646 -17.28 9.38 -18.53
CA ARG A 646 -17.30 9.52 -19.99
C ARG A 646 -18.68 9.25 -20.61
N PRO A 647 -19.03 9.89 -21.74
CA PRO A 647 -20.30 9.66 -22.47
C PRO A 647 -20.54 8.25 -23.00
N ASP A 648 -19.48 7.44 -23.11
CA ASP A 648 -19.46 6.07 -23.63
C ASP A 648 -19.38 5.01 -22.53
N THR A 649 -19.39 5.42 -21.24
CA THR A 649 -19.08 4.54 -20.11
C THR A 649 -20.17 4.61 -19.03
N VAL A 650 -20.48 3.46 -18.43
CA VAL A 650 -21.35 3.32 -17.26
C VAL A 650 -20.55 2.70 -16.12
N PHE A 651 -20.68 3.25 -14.92
CA PHE A 651 -20.01 2.76 -13.72
C PHE A 651 -20.98 2.16 -12.71
N VAL A 652 -20.70 0.97 -12.20
CA VAL A 652 -21.50 0.33 -11.15
C VAL A 652 -20.61 -0.11 -9.99
N PRO A 653 -20.86 0.36 -8.75
CA PRO A 653 -20.23 -0.23 -7.58
C PRO A 653 -20.77 -1.65 -7.35
N PHE A 654 -19.89 -2.65 -7.26
CA PHE A 654 -20.29 -4.07 -7.19
C PHE A 654 -20.78 -4.52 -5.80
N HIS A 655 -21.04 -3.59 -4.89
CA HIS A 655 -21.25 -3.88 -3.47
C HIS A 655 -22.58 -4.58 -3.15
N TYR A 656 -23.56 -4.48 -4.03
CA TYR A 656 -24.98 -4.71 -3.72
C TYR A 656 -25.43 -6.08 -4.26
N ALA A 657 -25.77 -7.02 -3.37
CA ALA A 657 -26.21 -8.36 -3.77
C ALA A 657 -27.57 -8.33 -4.49
N GLU A 658 -28.44 -7.39 -4.12
CA GLU A 658 -29.76 -7.17 -4.73
C GLU A 658 -29.69 -6.74 -6.21
N ALA A 659 -28.58 -6.13 -6.61
CA ALA A 659 -28.30 -5.71 -7.98
C ALA A 659 -26.83 -6.00 -8.29
N ALA A 660 -26.46 -7.29 -8.19
CA ALA A 660 -25.08 -7.73 -8.27
C ALA A 660 -24.47 -7.42 -9.64
N ALA A 661 -23.55 -6.44 -9.67
CA ALA A 661 -22.90 -5.98 -10.91
C ALA A 661 -22.22 -7.13 -11.69
N ASN A 662 -21.74 -8.15 -10.98
CA ASN A 662 -21.05 -9.27 -11.59
C ASN A 662 -21.97 -10.29 -12.30
N ILE A 663 -23.30 -10.10 -12.26
CA ILE A 663 -24.22 -10.74 -13.23
C ILE A 663 -23.86 -10.29 -14.66
N LEU A 664 -23.41 -9.04 -14.81
CA LEU A 664 -23.18 -8.42 -16.11
C LEU A 664 -21.78 -8.73 -16.68
N THR A 665 -20.81 -9.07 -15.83
CA THR A 665 -19.38 -9.14 -16.21
C THR A 665 -19.02 -10.45 -16.91
N GLY A 666 -18.09 -10.41 -17.86
CA GLY A 666 -17.58 -11.59 -18.57
C GLY A 666 -16.51 -12.38 -17.80
N THR A 667 -16.19 -13.57 -18.30
CA THR A 667 -15.21 -14.50 -17.71
C THR A 667 -13.89 -14.56 -18.47
N ALA A 668 -13.64 -13.61 -19.38
CA ALA A 668 -12.37 -13.51 -20.09
C ALA A 668 -11.24 -13.18 -19.11
N LEU A 669 -10.12 -13.90 -19.22
CA LEU A 669 -9.03 -13.85 -18.25
C LEU A 669 -7.75 -13.25 -18.85
N ASP A 670 -6.98 -12.55 -18.02
CA ASP A 670 -5.56 -12.31 -18.28
C ASP A 670 -4.84 -13.66 -18.47
N PRO A 671 -4.06 -13.84 -19.55
CA PRO A 671 -3.47 -15.13 -19.87
C PRO A 671 -2.42 -15.59 -18.84
N HIS A 672 -1.80 -14.67 -18.11
CA HIS A 672 -0.73 -14.92 -17.16
C HIS A 672 -1.26 -15.03 -15.73
N ALA A 673 -1.96 -13.99 -15.26
CA ALA A 673 -2.44 -13.88 -13.88
C ALA A 673 -3.79 -14.57 -13.65
N LYS A 674 -4.50 -14.98 -14.71
CA LYS A 674 -5.85 -15.58 -14.66
C LYS A 674 -6.89 -14.68 -13.97
N ILE A 675 -6.67 -13.37 -13.97
CA ILE A 675 -7.59 -12.39 -13.40
C ILE A 675 -8.67 -12.06 -14.44
N PRO A 676 -9.96 -12.01 -14.06
CA PRO A 676 -11.05 -11.66 -14.98
C PRO A 676 -11.09 -10.17 -15.37
N GLU A 677 -11.58 -9.91 -16.58
CA GLU A 677 -11.81 -8.56 -17.12
C GLU A 677 -13.09 -7.92 -16.52
N LEU A 678 -12.98 -7.43 -15.28
CA LEU A 678 -14.10 -6.82 -14.56
C LEU A 678 -14.30 -5.32 -14.85
N LYS A 679 -13.37 -4.71 -15.60
CA LYS A 679 -13.34 -3.25 -15.86
C LYS A 679 -13.83 -2.88 -17.25
N VAL A 680 -14.09 -3.87 -18.11
CA VAL A 680 -14.60 -3.68 -19.46
C VAL A 680 -15.62 -4.77 -19.76
N CYS A 681 -16.79 -4.35 -20.19
CA CYS A 681 -17.86 -5.22 -20.67
C CYS A 681 -18.79 -4.37 -21.53
N ALA A 682 -19.32 -4.89 -22.64
CA ALA A 682 -20.34 -4.17 -23.39
C ALA A 682 -21.68 -4.21 -22.63
N VAL A 683 -22.39 -3.08 -22.57
CA VAL A 683 -23.67 -2.97 -21.84
C VAL A 683 -24.67 -2.10 -22.58
N ARG A 684 -25.95 -2.42 -22.41
CA ARG A 684 -27.09 -1.59 -22.82
C ARG A 684 -27.76 -1.02 -21.59
N ALA A 685 -28.13 0.25 -21.66
CA ALA A 685 -28.83 0.97 -20.60
C ALA A 685 -30.23 1.37 -21.08
N GLU A 686 -31.26 1.05 -20.29
CA GLU A 686 -32.66 1.37 -20.58
C GLU A 686 -33.35 1.89 -19.32
N GLY A 687 -33.96 3.07 -19.39
CA GLY A 687 -34.87 3.58 -18.38
C GLY A 687 -36.12 2.72 -18.33
N ILE A 688 -36.58 2.39 -17.12
CA ILE A 688 -37.78 1.58 -16.91
C ILE A 688 -38.74 2.26 -15.94
N GLU A 689 -40.04 1.99 -16.08
CA GLU A 689 -41.05 2.47 -15.15
C GLU A 689 -40.91 1.77 -13.80
N ASP A 690 -41.08 2.52 -12.72
CA ASP A 690 -41.16 1.97 -11.37
C ASP A 690 -42.49 1.21 -11.25
N SER A 691 -42.43 -0.11 -11.43
CA SER A 691 -43.62 -0.98 -11.42
C SER A 691 -44.15 -1.23 -10.01
N GLY A 692 -43.59 -0.60 -8.97
CA GLY A 692 -44.19 -0.49 -7.65
C GLY A 692 -44.68 -1.81 -7.09
N THR A 693 -43.77 -2.73 -6.75
CA THR A 693 -44.14 -3.82 -5.83
C THR A 693 -44.22 -3.26 -4.41
N ALA A 694 -45.46 -2.94 -4.02
CA ALA A 694 -45.88 -2.54 -2.68
C ALA A 694 -45.56 -3.58 -1.60
#